data_AF-A0A1D2JER4-F1
#
_entry.id   AF-A0A1D2JER4-F1
#
_cell.length_a   1.000
_cell.length_b   1.000
_cell.length_c   1.000
_cell.angle_alpha   90.00
_cell.angle_beta   90.00
_cell.angle_gamma   90.00
#
_symmetry.space_group_name_H-M   'P 1'
#
loop_
_entity.id
_entity.type
_entity.pdbx_description
1 polymer ?
#
loop_
_entity_poly.entity_id
_entity_poly.type
_entity_poly.pdbx_seq_one_letter_code
_entity_poly.pdbx_strand_id
1 'polypeptide(L)'
;MAVHEHTYVFVIGTFFAMLDAYNNGANDVANAWATSVSSRSISYRQAMIFGTVFELLGAITVGARTADTIKNGIIPNSAFQNNAGVQMLAFTCALAAASSWVMWCTRHSAHVSSTYSLVSAVAGVGVATVGAPKVQWGWNKGKGLGAIFAGLAMAPAISGGFGATIFMLIKLVVHIRKNPVPWAIYSSPAFFLIAGTICTLSIVYKGSPKLGLNKKPAWYIVAVSLGTGGGLCILAAIFFVPFVHAKVVKKDHTIKWWMFVLGPALYNRPAPVDATKANVPNYAVVQNDEGEESSNDSIQSANGSHEAIKTETGTAPSTTIVSSGQHEKSLAAVEANQLSHKELLIQGREKLHAKLRKKRSPIGWAMRHLHANPMGVGQIYEWHNIKTFAVRLPAMVVVGALYGLHYDIHAAQTGVMGTPDGQRMQRVYSHAHKYTNEVEHTYSFVQILTACTASFAHGANDIGNSVGPWAVIYGAWKTGNAAASKAPVDVWQLAVLSLTISLGLLTYGYNIMKVMGNKITYHSPSRGCSMEMGAAITVLVFSQYSLPVSTSMCITGATVGVGLCNGTLKAVNWHRTEPRATTSSLCQMAVVLDLTNLRISRTITTPFLRIPPELRNHIYNYLLIGPDRLSRRHSAFCAHADRSSRDIERPPFKVVDDHKCICRRRQFLGILLTCRQIHSEAAPIFWSNNMHYFESTNLFAQNVSNALREQYGGFLHHIGIVSTCHIAHHGSAFSQSNKTDAEQSMWNILLTCKNLRTLELEIDIVQQFQKQYLKLRTALPHLKRLTLVRVQGFYLESQPCLRDPQLIYVKIPVDMPLDIEEHTEFHNFCRSFRDLVNSISTNINNMIRPLGAPLPHRLPPSLRDNTNKRTITVGQNKRVVSVTFYGLPNSHQTRQRLARQRLFEQNRLKAAGLPSRSEAELSLRVKQLKEEKEARDRIEMRLEEARVADIKEKDRDKRAQEQAVAEAKQKANQRVHKQRKIKKTEKAKQEERKRVPKKSP
;
A
#
# COMPACT_ATOMS: atom_id res chain seq x y z
N MET A 1 5.71 -0.94 50.32
CA MET A 1 5.42 -2.39 50.21
C MET A 1 5.18 -2.66 48.74
N ALA A 2 5.84 -3.66 48.13
CA ALA A 2 5.67 -3.92 46.70
C ALA A 2 4.24 -4.40 46.44
N VAL A 3 3.58 -3.87 45.39
CA VAL A 3 2.18 -4.22 45.08
C VAL A 3 2.17 -5.53 44.28
N HIS A 4 2.31 -6.66 44.98
CA HIS A 4 2.47 -7.97 44.37
C HIS A 4 1.30 -8.34 43.43
N GLU A 5 0.09 -7.86 43.72
CA GLU A 5 -1.12 -8.06 42.89
C GLU A 5 -0.98 -7.54 41.45
N HIS A 6 -0.14 -6.53 41.21
CA HIS A 6 0.04 -5.94 39.88
C HIS A 6 1.40 -6.29 39.23
N THR A 7 2.10 -7.31 39.75
CA THR A 7 3.41 -7.72 39.21
C THR A 7 3.32 -8.13 37.73
N TYR A 8 2.20 -8.69 37.29
CA TYR A 8 2.00 -9.02 35.87
C TYR A 8 2.03 -7.77 34.97
N VAL A 9 1.46 -6.64 35.43
CA VAL A 9 1.49 -5.36 34.70
C VAL A 9 2.91 -4.81 34.64
N PHE A 10 3.70 -4.97 35.71
CA PHE A 10 5.11 -4.59 35.73
C PHE A 10 5.94 -5.43 34.75
N VAL A 11 5.74 -6.75 34.70
CA VAL A 11 6.45 -7.64 33.77
C VAL A 11 6.11 -7.29 32.31
N ILE A 12 4.82 -7.12 32.00
CA ILE A 12 4.37 -6.72 30.66
C ILE A 12 4.89 -5.33 30.30
N GLY A 13 4.82 -4.37 31.22
CA GLY A 13 5.32 -3.01 31.03
C GLY A 13 6.84 -2.97 30.80
N THR A 14 7.60 -3.80 31.51
CA THR A 14 9.05 -3.93 31.33
C THR A 14 9.37 -4.54 29.96
N PHE A 15 8.63 -5.54 29.51
CA PHE A 15 8.78 -6.10 28.17
C PHE A 15 8.55 -5.05 27.09
N PHE A 16 7.48 -4.25 27.18
CA PHE A 16 7.21 -3.19 26.20
C PHE A 16 8.17 -2.01 26.31
N ALA A 17 8.71 -1.70 27.49
CA ALA A 17 9.78 -0.73 27.65
C ALA A 17 11.08 -1.18 26.96
N MET A 18 11.44 -2.47 27.09
CA MET A 18 12.57 -3.05 26.36
C MET A 18 12.30 -3.08 24.85
N LEU A 19 11.07 -3.38 24.42
CA LEU A 19 10.69 -3.34 23.01
C LEU A 19 10.76 -1.93 22.44
N ASP A 20 10.33 -0.91 23.19
CA ASP A 20 10.47 0.49 22.81
C ASP A 20 11.95 0.89 22.66
N ALA A 21 12.79 0.53 23.64
CA ALA A 21 14.23 0.76 23.56
C ALA A 21 14.86 0.06 22.35
N TYR A 22 14.49 -1.20 22.10
CA TYR A 22 14.93 -1.97 20.93
C TYR A 22 14.52 -1.27 19.63
N ASN A 23 13.28 -0.76 19.55
CA ASN A 23 12.78 -0.04 18.40
C ASN A 23 13.54 1.27 18.16
N ASN A 24 13.88 2.02 19.20
CA ASN A 24 14.67 3.24 19.09
C ASN A 24 16.05 2.93 18.49
N GLY A 25 16.64 1.80 18.89
CA GLY A 25 17.85 1.24 18.27
C GLY A 25 17.70 0.88 16.79
N ALA A 26 16.65 0.11 16.48
CA ALA A 26 16.41 -0.41 15.14
C ALA A 26 15.98 0.65 14.13
N ASN A 27 15.27 1.68 14.59
CA ASN A 27 14.66 2.70 13.73
C ASN A 27 15.40 4.04 13.78
N ASP A 28 15.70 4.53 14.98
CA ASP A 28 16.15 5.91 15.15
C ASP A 28 17.69 6.05 15.10
N VAL A 29 18.44 5.15 15.74
CA VAL A 29 19.93 5.14 15.68
C VAL A 29 20.42 4.90 14.26
N ALA A 30 19.66 4.12 13.48
CA ALA A 30 19.95 3.86 12.07
C ALA A 30 20.11 5.15 11.25
N ASN A 31 19.46 6.25 11.68
CA ASN A 31 19.46 7.52 10.97
C ASN A 31 20.74 8.32 11.16
N ALA A 32 21.39 8.20 12.32
CA ALA A 32 22.67 8.87 12.58
C ALA A 32 23.81 8.32 11.71
N TRP A 33 23.68 7.07 11.27
CA TRP A 33 24.71 6.35 10.50
C TRP A 33 24.33 6.10 9.04
N ALA A 34 23.07 6.34 8.64
CA ALA A 34 22.63 6.12 7.27
C ALA A 34 23.40 6.96 6.25
N THR A 35 23.73 8.22 6.59
CA THR A 35 24.48 9.16 5.75
C THR A 35 25.94 8.77 5.60
N SER A 36 26.61 8.32 6.66
CA SER A 36 28.02 7.92 6.65
C SER A 36 28.23 6.55 5.99
N VAL A 37 27.29 5.62 6.16
CA VAL A 37 27.29 4.35 5.41
C VAL A 37 26.95 4.60 3.94
N SER A 38 25.93 5.41 3.63
CA SER A 38 25.52 5.67 2.24
C SER A 38 26.56 6.40 1.41
N SER A 39 27.36 7.28 2.04
CA SER A 39 28.47 7.99 1.39
C SER A 39 29.74 7.14 1.28
N ARG A 40 29.74 5.89 1.78
CA ARG A 40 30.91 5.00 1.83
C ARG A 40 32.06 5.54 2.70
N SER A 41 31.78 6.47 3.63
CA SER A 41 32.77 6.95 4.60
C SER A 41 33.15 5.88 5.62
N ILE A 42 32.19 5.00 5.95
CA ILE A 42 32.39 3.92 6.92
C ILE A 42 31.64 2.66 6.49
N SER A 43 32.17 1.49 6.83
CA SER A 43 31.43 0.24 6.63
C SER A 43 30.28 0.11 7.63
N TYR A 44 29.23 -0.61 7.24
CA TYR A 44 28.09 -0.88 8.13
C TYR A 44 28.53 -1.49 9.48
N ARG A 45 29.50 -2.41 9.48
CA ARG A 45 30.00 -3.05 10.71
C ARG A 45 30.69 -2.05 11.64
N GLN A 46 31.48 -1.14 11.10
CA GLN A 46 32.11 -0.10 11.90
C GLN A 46 31.05 0.87 12.45
N ALA A 47 30.04 1.23 11.65
CA ALA A 47 28.93 2.06 12.11
C ALA A 47 28.15 1.41 13.27
N MET A 48 27.95 0.09 13.24
CA MET A 48 27.35 -0.66 14.35
C MET A 48 28.15 -0.57 15.65
N ILE A 49 29.49 -0.71 15.57
CA ILE A 49 30.38 -0.65 16.73
C ILE A 49 30.39 0.76 17.33
N PHE A 50 30.64 1.78 16.49
CA PHE A 50 30.65 3.16 16.98
C PHE A 50 29.28 3.60 17.46
N GLY A 51 28.19 3.23 16.77
CA GLY A 51 26.83 3.51 17.22
C GLY A 51 26.58 2.92 18.61
N THR A 52 26.91 1.65 18.85
CA THR A 52 26.78 1.03 20.18
C THR A 52 27.52 1.82 21.26
N VAL A 53 28.75 2.27 20.99
CA VAL A 53 29.56 3.02 21.96
C VAL A 53 28.98 4.41 22.23
N PHE A 54 28.70 5.19 21.18
CA PHE A 54 28.28 6.58 21.34
C PHE A 54 26.82 6.72 21.79
N GLU A 55 25.93 5.81 21.39
CA GLU A 55 24.56 5.74 21.94
C GLU A 55 24.59 5.46 23.44
N LEU A 56 25.37 4.45 23.87
CA LEU A 56 25.52 4.07 25.27
C LEU A 56 26.07 5.24 26.10
N LEU A 57 27.09 5.91 25.58
CA LEU A 57 27.68 7.09 26.23
C LEU A 57 26.66 8.24 26.36
N GLY A 58 25.95 8.60 25.28
CA GLY A 58 24.94 9.66 25.31
C GLY A 58 23.80 9.35 26.27
N ALA A 59 23.29 8.12 26.22
CA ALA A 59 22.24 7.61 27.08
C ALA A 59 22.60 7.68 28.57
N ILE A 60 23.77 7.19 28.96
CA ILE A 60 24.19 7.12 30.37
C ILE A 60 24.59 8.51 30.90
N THR A 61 25.31 9.30 30.09
CA THR A 61 25.87 10.58 30.57
C THR A 61 24.85 11.71 30.61
N VAL A 62 23.88 11.74 29.68
CA VAL A 62 22.93 12.86 29.51
C VAL A 62 21.46 12.45 29.63
N GLY A 63 21.11 11.20 29.33
CA GLY A 63 19.73 10.73 29.16
C GLY A 63 18.80 10.80 30.38
N ALA A 64 19.33 11.00 31.59
CA ALA A 64 18.51 11.09 32.80
C ALA A 64 17.50 12.25 32.78
N ARG A 65 17.83 13.38 32.14
CA ARG A 65 16.99 14.60 32.19
C ARG A 65 15.83 14.60 31.18
N THR A 66 15.99 13.91 30.04
CA THR A 66 14.91 13.76 29.05
C THR A 66 13.82 12.82 29.56
N ALA A 67 14.19 11.80 30.33
CA ALA A 67 13.25 10.93 31.04
C ALA A 67 12.31 11.70 32.00
N ASP A 68 12.84 12.70 32.70
CA ASP A 68 12.07 13.52 33.65
C ASP A 68 10.96 14.34 32.98
N THR A 69 11.15 14.76 31.73
CA THR A 69 10.11 15.48 30.98
C THR A 69 8.96 14.56 30.61
N ILE A 70 9.23 13.35 30.12
CA ILE A 70 8.18 12.45 29.62
C ILE A 70 7.31 11.93 30.77
N LYS A 71 7.91 11.65 31.93
CA LYS A 71 7.15 11.16 33.09
C LYS A 71 6.28 12.24 33.76
N ASN A 72 6.75 13.49 33.84
CA ASN A 72 6.10 14.54 34.63
C ASN A 72 5.39 15.63 33.79
N GLY A 73 5.72 15.76 32.50
CA GLY A 73 5.29 16.89 31.67
C GLY A 73 3.94 16.71 30.97
N ILE A 74 3.52 15.47 30.71
CA ILE A 74 2.36 15.17 29.85
C ILE A 74 1.09 14.90 30.67
N ILE A 75 1.19 14.07 31.72
CA ILE A 75 0.08 13.76 32.63
C ILE A 75 0.48 14.16 34.05
N PRO A 76 -0.22 15.11 34.70
CA PRO A 76 0.12 15.51 36.07
C PRO A 76 -0.16 14.35 37.04
N ASN A 77 0.71 14.09 38.01
CA ASN A 77 0.54 12.97 38.96
C ASN A 77 -0.79 13.02 39.75
N SER A 78 -1.36 14.21 39.96
CA SER A 78 -2.68 14.38 40.58
C SER A 78 -3.83 13.78 39.75
N ALA A 79 -3.62 13.59 38.44
CA ALA A 79 -4.56 12.94 37.53
C ALA A 79 -4.90 11.50 37.96
N PHE A 80 -3.92 10.80 38.55
CA PHE A 80 -4.06 9.39 38.91
C PHE A 80 -4.65 9.17 40.31
N GLN A 81 -5.05 10.23 41.03
CA GLN A 81 -5.68 10.15 42.36
C GLN A 81 -4.90 9.27 43.36
N ASN A 82 -3.56 9.33 43.33
CA ASN A 82 -2.66 8.47 44.11
C ASN A 82 -2.79 6.95 43.85
N ASN A 83 -3.49 6.52 42.80
CA ASN A 83 -3.63 5.12 42.43
C ASN A 83 -2.44 4.65 41.58
N ALA A 84 -1.48 3.99 42.22
CA ALA A 84 -0.28 3.46 41.59
C ALA A 84 -0.60 2.38 40.53
N GLY A 85 -1.66 1.59 40.71
CA GLY A 85 -2.07 0.54 39.77
C GLY A 85 -2.55 1.12 38.43
N VAL A 86 -3.41 2.14 38.48
CA VAL A 86 -3.90 2.84 37.28
C VAL A 86 -2.77 3.57 36.56
N GLN A 87 -1.87 4.22 37.31
CA GLN A 87 -0.69 4.88 36.72
C GLN A 87 0.22 3.86 36.01
N MET A 88 0.47 2.71 36.64
CA MET A 88 1.30 1.66 36.04
C MET A 88 0.65 1.09 34.78
N LEU A 89 -0.66 0.78 34.81
CA LEU A 89 -1.40 0.32 33.64
C LEU A 89 -1.40 1.35 32.51
N ALA A 90 -1.58 2.63 32.84
CA ALA A 90 -1.56 3.73 31.89
C ALA A 90 -0.25 3.80 31.09
N PHE A 91 0.89 3.82 31.79
CA PHE A 91 2.21 3.85 31.12
C PHE A 91 2.54 2.54 30.40
N THR A 92 2.10 1.38 30.91
CA THR A 92 2.22 0.10 30.20
C THR A 92 1.43 0.10 28.89
N CYS A 93 0.20 0.59 28.87
CA CYS A 93 -0.62 0.73 27.66
C CYS A 93 0.01 1.71 26.66
N ALA A 94 0.53 2.84 27.14
CA ALA A 94 1.21 3.82 26.29
C ALA A 94 2.46 3.22 25.62
N LEU A 95 3.30 2.49 26.38
CA LEU A 95 4.46 1.78 25.84
C LEU A 95 4.05 0.68 24.86
N ALA A 96 3.03 -0.11 25.17
CA ALA A 96 2.56 -1.17 24.29
C ALA A 96 2.07 -0.64 22.93
N ALA A 97 1.30 0.45 22.94
CA ALA A 97 0.81 1.09 21.73
C ALA A 97 1.95 1.71 20.90
N ALA A 98 2.82 2.50 21.54
CA ALA A 98 3.94 3.16 20.87
C ALA A 98 4.94 2.15 20.28
N SER A 99 5.40 1.19 21.08
CA SER A 99 6.37 0.19 20.62
C SER A 99 5.81 -0.75 19.55
N SER A 100 4.55 -1.16 19.62
CA SER A 100 3.93 -1.98 18.58
C SER A 100 3.84 -1.23 17.25
N TRP A 101 3.48 0.06 17.30
CA TRP A 101 3.42 0.93 16.13
C TRP A 101 4.79 1.13 15.49
N VAL A 102 5.80 1.51 16.27
CA VAL A 102 7.16 1.72 15.76
C VAL A 102 7.74 0.43 15.18
N MET A 103 7.52 -0.72 15.84
CA MET A 103 7.95 -2.02 15.31
C MET A 103 7.28 -2.35 13.97
N TRP A 104 5.96 -2.11 13.85
CA TRP A 104 5.23 -2.32 12.60
C TRP A 104 5.79 -1.42 11.48
N CYS A 105 6.07 -0.16 11.76
CA CYS A 105 6.68 0.76 10.80
C CYS A 105 8.09 0.34 10.39
N THR A 106 8.93 -0.03 11.36
CA THR A 106 10.32 -0.48 11.14
C THR A 106 10.34 -1.73 10.26
N ARG A 107 9.42 -2.67 10.48
CA ARG A 107 9.26 -3.88 9.64
C ARG A 107 8.91 -3.54 8.19
N HIS A 108 8.09 -2.51 7.97
CA HIS A 108 7.75 -2.02 6.64
C HIS A 108 8.80 -1.05 6.05
N SER A 109 9.96 -0.91 6.72
CA SER A 109 11.01 0.03 6.34
C SER A 109 10.49 1.47 6.20
N ALA A 110 9.47 1.81 6.99
CA ALA A 110 8.91 3.14 7.12
C ALA A 110 9.59 3.80 8.32
N HIS A 111 10.24 4.92 8.03
CA HIS A 111 10.94 5.73 9.01
C HIS A 111 9.93 6.61 9.76
N VAL A 112 9.88 6.47 11.08
CA VAL A 112 8.91 7.15 11.96
C VAL A 112 9.60 7.67 13.21
N SER A 113 8.99 8.64 13.90
CA SER A 113 9.51 9.10 15.19
C SER A 113 8.96 8.27 16.35
N SER A 114 9.85 7.63 17.11
CA SER A 114 9.51 6.99 18.40
C SER A 114 8.98 8.00 19.43
N THR A 115 9.66 9.15 19.56
CA THR A 115 9.29 10.23 20.49
C THR A 115 7.83 10.66 20.36
N TYR A 116 7.39 11.00 19.15
CA TYR A 116 6.00 11.41 18.91
C TYR A 116 5.01 10.25 19.01
N SER A 117 5.42 9.01 18.72
CA SER A 117 4.58 7.83 18.92
C SER A 117 4.25 7.64 20.39
N LEU A 118 5.26 7.78 21.27
CA LEU A 118 5.06 7.69 22.71
C LEU A 118 4.28 8.88 23.27
N VAL A 119 4.63 10.12 22.91
CA VAL A 119 3.90 11.32 23.38
C VAL A 119 2.42 11.23 23.00
N SER A 120 2.12 10.77 21.78
CA SER A 120 0.75 10.57 21.29
C SER A 120 0.02 9.47 22.07
N ALA A 121 0.70 8.35 22.36
CA ALA A 121 0.14 7.26 23.15
C ALA A 121 -0.14 7.69 24.61
N VAL A 122 0.80 8.41 25.23
CA VAL A 122 0.64 8.98 26.58
C VAL A 122 -0.50 10.00 26.60
N ALA A 123 -0.62 10.86 25.58
CA ALA A 123 -1.76 11.79 25.46
C ALA A 123 -3.09 11.05 25.36
N GLY A 124 -3.17 9.99 24.53
CA GLY A 124 -4.37 9.16 24.39
C GLY A 124 -4.79 8.48 25.70
N VAL A 125 -3.82 7.93 26.44
CA VAL A 125 -4.07 7.36 27.77
C VAL A 125 -4.46 8.45 28.78
N GLY A 126 -3.88 9.65 28.70
CA GLY A 126 -4.28 10.80 29.51
C GLY A 126 -5.75 11.18 29.27
N VAL A 127 -6.19 11.22 28.01
CA VAL A 127 -7.59 11.46 27.64
C VAL A 127 -8.50 10.36 28.20
N ALA A 128 -8.10 9.09 28.10
CA ALA A 128 -8.88 7.96 28.60
C ALA A 128 -8.98 7.91 30.14
N THR A 129 -7.96 8.38 30.85
CA THR A 129 -7.89 8.31 32.33
C THR A 129 -8.54 9.51 33.03
N VAL A 130 -8.36 10.73 32.50
CA VAL A 130 -8.85 11.95 33.16
C VAL A 130 -9.76 12.84 32.32
N GLY A 131 -10.03 12.45 31.07
CA GLY A 131 -10.83 13.22 30.13
C GLY A 131 -10.02 14.30 29.40
N ALA A 132 -10.43 14.61 28.16
CA ALA A 132 -9.73 15.58 27.31
C ALA A 132 -9.46 16.95 27.98
N PRO A 133 -10.39 17.57 28.74
CA PRO A 133 -10.15 18.90 29.31
C PRO A 133 -9.02 18.97 30.36
N LYS A 134 -8.67 17.84 31.00
CA LYS A 134 -7.68 17.80 32.09
C LYS A 134 -6.25 17.48 31.60
N VAL A 135 -6.10 17.18 30.31
CA VAL A 135 -4.80 17.00 29.66
C VAL A 135 -4.17 18.37 29.36
N GLN A 136 -2.86 18.50 29.54
CA GLN A 136 -2.13 19.76 29.38
C GLN A 136 -1.90 20.11 27.89
N TRP A 137 -2.96 20.54 27.19
CA TRP A 137 -2.92 20.89 25.76
C TRP A 137 -2.15 22.18 25.44
N GLY A 138 -2.11 23.14 26.37
CA GLY A 138 -1.49 24.44 26.17
C GLY A 138 0.05 24.41 26.08
N TRP A 139 0.68 25.58 25.93
CA TRP A 139 2.14 25.72 25.86
C TRP A 139 2.85 25.37 27.19
N ASN A 140 2.18 25.60 28.33
CA ASN A 140 2.63 25.30 29.70
C ASN A 140 4.16 25.45 29.94
N LYS A 141 4.67 26.69 29.78
CA LYS A 141 6.10 27.03 29.91
C LYS A 141 7.05 26.16 29.06
N GLY A 142 6.60 25.74 27.87
CA GLY A 142 7.38 24.89 26.97
C GLY A 142 7.33 23.40 27.32
N LYS A 143 6.43 22.96 28.22
CA LYS A 143 6.32 21.55 28.63
C LYS A 143 4.97 20.91 28.29
N GLY A 144 3.99 21.70 27.86
CA GLY A 144 2.69 21.17 27.47
C GLY A 144 2.69 20.60 26.05
N LEU A 145 1.63 19.86 25.70
CA LEU A 145 1.50 19.16 24.41
C LEU A 145 1.60 20.14 23.23
N GLY A 146 1.07 21.35 23.35
CA GLY A 146 1.19 22.37 22.30
C GLY A 146 2.64 22.78 21.99
N ALA A 147 3.52 22.83 22.99
CA ALA A 147 4.93 23.10 22.78
C ALA A 147 5.65 21.92 22.12
N ILE A 148 5.30 20.70 22.52
CA ILE A 148 5.86 19.47 21.94
C ILE A 148 5.45 19.35 20.45
N PHE A 149 4.17 19.58 20.12
CA PHE A 149 3.70 19.55 18.74
C PHE A 149 4.23 20.72 17.88
N ALA A 150 4.45 21.91 18.44
CA ALA A 150 5.13 22.98 17.71
C ALA A 150 6.57 22.59 17.31
N GLY A 151 7.24 21.79 18.17
CA GLY A 151 8.53 21.18 17.88
C GLY A 151 8.55 20.32 16.60
N LEU A 152 7.41 19.80 16.16
CA LEU A 152 7.28 18.98 14.95
C LEU A 152 7.60 19.77 13.68
N ALA A 153 7.24 21.06 13.64
CA ALA A 153 7.58 21.95 12.53
C ALA A 153 8.89 22.71 12.78
N MET A 154 9.13 23.13 14.03
CA MET A 154 10.30 23.95 14.36
C MET A 154 11.62 23.17 14.24
N ALA A 155 11.69 21.93 14.76
CA ALA A 155 12.94 21.18 14.81
C ALA A 155 13.49 20.85 13.40
N PRO A 156 12.69 20.38 12.42
CA PRO A 156 13.19 20.13 11.06
C PRO A 156 13.61 21.42 10.34
N ALA A 157 12.89 22.52 10.56
CA ALA A 157 13.22 23.81 9.96
C ALA A 157 14.55 24.36 10.50
N ILE A 158 14.73 24.34 11.83
CA ILE A 158 15.97 24.78 12.49
C ILE A 158 17.15 23.87 12.08
N SER A 159 16.92 22.56 12.04
CA SER A 159 17.94 21.59 11.58
C SER A 159 18.31 21.79 10.11
N GLY A 160 17.33 22.08 9.26
CA GLY A 160 17.54 22.49 7.87
C GLY A 160 18.39 23.75 7.76
N GLY A 161 18.11 24.75 8.58
CA GLY A 161 18.88 26.00 8.67
C GLY A 161 20.32 25.77 9.10
N PHE A 162 20.56 25.02 10.18
CA PHE A 162 21.92 24.69 10.63
C PHE A 162 22.69 23.86 9.61
N GLY A 163 22.06 22.81 9.06
CA GLY A 163 22.68 21.97 8.03
C GLY A 163 23.06 22.78 6.77
N ALA A 164 22.15 23.63 6.28
CA ALA A 164 22.40 24.52 5.15
C ALA A 164 23.53 25.52 5.44
N THR A 165 23.54 26.11 6.64
CA THR A 165 24.58 27.07 7.06
C THR A 165 25.96 26.43 7.10
N ILE A 166 26.07 25.24 7.72
CA ILE A 166 27.33 24.49 7.80
C ILE A 166 27.82 24.11 6.40
N PHE A 167 26.92 23.60 5.55
CA PHE A 167 27.30 23.23 4.19
C PHE A 167 27.69 24.45 3.34
N MET A 168 27.00 25.58 3.47
CA MET A 168 27.39 26.82 2.78
C MET A 168 28.74 27.34 3.28
N LEU A 169 29.03 27.23 4.57
CA LEU A 169 30.34 27.59 5.12
C LEU A 169 31.43 26.69 4.52
N ILE A 170 31.23 25.38 4.45
CA ILE A 170 32.14 24.44 3.78
C ILE A 170 32.31 24.82 2.30
N LYS A 171 31.21 25.15 1.61
CA LYS A 171 31.24 25.55 0.21
C LYS A 171 32.09 26.80 -0.02
N LEU A 172 31.94 27.81 0.83
CA LEU A 172 32.66 29.08 0.76
C LEU A 172 34.14 28.94 1.15
N VAL A 173 34.43 28.22 2.24
CA VAL A 173 35.79 28.08 2.77
C VAL A 173 36.62 27.11 1.92
N VAL A 174 36.02 26.01 1.45
CA VAL A 174 36.74 24.91 0.79
C VAL A 174 36.40 24.81 -0.69
N HIS A 175 35.14 24.55 -1.06
CA HIS A 175 34.81 24.10 -2.42
C HIS A 175 34.92 25.17 -3.51
N ILE A 176 34.74 26.46 -3.21
CA ILE A 176 34.82 27.56 -4.20
C ILE A 176 36.28 27.99 -4.45
N ARG A 177 37.23 27.56 -3.62
CA ARG A 177 38.65 27.94 -3.75
C ARG A 177 39.30 27.24 -4.95
N LYS A 178 40.29 27.90 -5.57
CA LYS A 178 41.08 27.36 -6.71
C LYS A 178 41.70 25.99 -6.39
N ASN A 179 42.26 25.83 -5.18
CA ASN A 179 42.82 24.57 -4.69
C ASN A 179 42.07 24.13 -3.42
N PRO A 180 41.04 23.28 -3.52
CA PRO A 180 40.18 22.95 -2.38
C PRO A 180 40.80 21.93 -1.40
N VAL A 181 41.77 21.12 -1.84
CA VAL A 181 42.34 20.02 -1.04
C VAL A 181 43.05 20.50 0.24
N PRO A 182 43.99 21.47 0.19
CA PRO A 182 44.65 21.95 1.41
C PRO A 182 43.68 22.61 2.38
N TRP A 183 42.70 23.37 1.86
CA TRP A 183 41.68 24.03 2.67
C TRP A 183 40.78 23.03 3.39
N ALA A 184 40.44 21.89 2.77
CA ALA A 184 39.69 20.82 3.43
C ALA A 184 40.47 20.25 4.64
N ILE A 185 41.79 20.12 4.51
CA ILE A 185 42.66 19.55 5.54
C ILE A 185 42.87 20.53 6.69
N TYR A 186 43.22 21.78 6.39
CA TYR A 186 43.47 22.80 7.42
C TYR A 186 42.21 23.30 8.13
N SER A 187 41.03 23.24 7.50
CA SER A 187 39.76 23.57 8.17
C SER A 187 39.19 22.42 9.01
N SER A 188 39.66 21.19 8.81
CA SER A 188 39.13 20.00 9.51
C SER A 188 39.19 20.07 11.05
N PRO A 189 40.20 20.67 11.72
CA PRO A 189 40.25 20.78 13.19
C PRO A 189 39.07 21.56 13.79
N ALA A 190 38.46 22.48 13.03
CA ALA A 190 37.29 23.23 13.49
C ALA A 190 36.08 22.32 13.76
N PHE A 191 35.96 21.19 13.05
CA PHE A 191 34.90 20.22 13.32
C PHE A 191 35.12 19.48 14.64
N PHE A 192 36.39 19.22 15.02
CA PHE A 192 36.74 18.66 16.33
C PHE A 192 36.46 19.63 17.47
N LEU A 193 36.72 20.93 17.25
CA LEU A 193 36.33 21.99 18.18
C LEU A 193 34.81 21.98 18.43
N ILE A 194 34.02 22.00 17.35
CA ILE A 194 32.55 22.06 17.43
C ILE A 194 32.01 20.79 18.11
N ALA A 195 32.39 19.60 17.64
CA ALA A 195 31.94 18.33 18.19
C ALA A 195 32.31 18.18 19.69
N GLY A 196 33.57 18.47 20.02
CA GLY A 196 34.08 18.40 21.39
C GLY A 196 33.37 19.36 22.34
N THR A 197 33.17 20.61 21.89
CA THR A 197 32.46 21.62 22.69
C THR A 197 31.02 21.22 22.94
N ILE A 198 30.31 20.76 21.91
CA ILE A 198 28.89 20.39 22.00
C ILE A 198 28.66 19.18 22.90
N CYS A 199 29.46 18.11 22.74
CA CYS A 199 29.38 16.92 23.59
C CYS A 199 29.69 17.25 25.05
N THR A 200 30.76 18.02 25.29
CA THR A 200 31.18 18.41 26.65
C THR A 200 30.14 19.32 27.30
N LEU A 201 29.61 20.30 26.57
CA LEU A 201 28.55 21.18 27.04
C LEU A 201 27.32 20.39 27.47
N SER A 202 26.94 19.36 26.71
CA SER A 202 25.80 18.51 27.01
C SER A 202 26.00 17.71 28.32
N ILE A 203 27.22 17.24 28.57
CA ILE A 203 27.58 16.51 29.79
C ILE A 203 27.67 17.45 31.00
N VAL A 204 28.32 18.60 30.88
CA VAL A 204 28.58 19.49 32.03
C VAL A 204 27.33 20.27 32.43
N TYR A 205 26.60 20.81 31.45
CA TYR A 205 25.41 21.64 31.71
C TYR A 205 24.17 20.80 32.04
N LYS A 206 24.01 19.66 31.34
CA LYS A 206 22.79 18.83 31.39
C LYS A 206 22.99 17.38 31.82
N GLY A 207 24.22 16.92 32.02
CA GLY A 207 24.51 15.54 32.37
C GLY A 207 23.96 15.07 33.72
N SER A 208 24.26 13.81 34.02
CA SER A 208 23.71 13.07 35.17
C SER A 208 23.65 13.92 36.45
N PRO A 209 22.48 14.02 37.12
CA PRO A 209 22.33 14.75 38.38
C PRO A 209 23.31 14.29 39.47
N LYS A 210 23.79 13.04 39.40
CA LYS A 210 24.79 12.48 40.33
C LYS A 210 26.16 13.15 40.23
N LEU A 211 26.50 13.75 39.08
CA LEU A 211 27.78 14.43 38.87
C LEU A 211 27.81 15.82 39.53
N GLY A 212 26.65 16.43 39.83
CA GLY A 212 26.57 17.75 40.48
C GLY A 212 27.17 18.92 39.69
N LEU A 213 27.52 18.71 38.40
CA LEU A 213 28.21 19.70 37.56
C LEU A 213 27.35 20.88 37.15
N ASN A 214 26.02 20.70 37.14
CA ASN A 214 25.04 21.75 36.83
C ASN A 214 24.95 22.86 37.89
N LYS A 215 25.53 22.66 39.08
CA LYS A 215 25.60 23.68 40.14
C LYS A 215 26.83 24.60 40.02
N LYS A 216 27.73 24.33 39.06
CA LYS A 216 28.94 25.12 38.83
C LYS A 216 28.61 26.43 38.10
N PRO A 217 29.39 27.51 38.30
CA PRO A 217 29.13 28.80 37.68
C PRO A 217 29.26 28.75 36.16
N ALA A 218 28.55 29.62 35.44
CA ALA A 218 28.49 29.61 33.97
C ALA A 218 29.87 29.70 33.29
N TRP A 219 30.79 30.48 33.86
CA TRP A 219 32.16 30.60 33.33
C TRP A 219 32.91 29.26 33.35
N TYR A 220 32.69 28.42 34.37
CA TYR A 220 33.31 27.10 34.48
C TYR A 220 32.80 26.18 33.37
N ILE A 221 31.49 26.23 33.10
CA ILE A 221 30.85 25.44 32.06
C ILE A 221 31.38 25.83 30.69
N VAL A 222 31.48 27.13 30.41
CA VAL A 222 32.05 27.66 29.16
C VAL A 222 33.53 27.29 29.04
N ALA A 223 34.32 27.47 30.10
CA ALA A 223 35.75 27.17 30.10
C ALA A 223 36.04 25.68 29.88
N VAL A 224 35.32 24.77 30.56
CA VAL A 224 35.50 23.32 30.36
C VAL A 224 35.03 22.88 28.98
N SER A 225 33.89 23.41 28.50
CA SER A 225 33.35 23.02 27.20
C SER A 225 34.23 23.50 26.05
N LEU A 226 34.58 24.79 26.03
CA LEU A 226 35.47 25.36 25.01
C LEU A 226 36.92 24.88 25.19
N GLY A 227 37.37 24.64 26.43
CA GLY A 227 38.70 24.09 26.72
C GLY A 227 38.86 22.67 26.19
N THR A 228 37.85 21.82 26.39
CA THR A 228 37.86 20.45 25.84
C THR A 228 37.79 20.46 24.32
N GLY A 229 36.92 21.28 23.73
CA GLY A 229 36.87 21.47 22.27
C GLY A 229 38.18 22.03 21.71
N GLY A 230 38.77 23.02 22.36
CA GLY A 230 40.06 23.62 21.99
C GLY A 230 41.19 22.61 22.07
N GLY A 231 41.23 21.81 23.14
CA GLY A 231 42.18 20.71 23.28
C GLY A 231 42.06 19.69 22.14
N LEU A 232 40.83 19.29 21.79
CA LEU A 232 40.59 18.39 20.64
C LEU A 232 40.98 19.03 19.31
N CYS A 233 40.77 20.34 19.15
CA CYS A 233 41.22 21.09 17.97
C CYS A 233 42.75 21.09 17.84
N ILE A 234 43.47 21.34 18.94
CA ILE A 234 44.94 21.33 18.99
C ILE A 234 45.46 19.92 18.70
N LEU A 235 44.88 18.89 19.33
CA LEU A 235 45.24 17.49 19.07
C LEU A 235 44.99 17.10 17.61
N ALA A 236 43.88 17.55 17.02
CA ALA A 236 43.60 17.34 15.61
C ALA A 236 44.64 18.07 14.73
N ALA A 237 45.03 19.29 15.08
CA ALA A 237 46.07 20.03 14.36
C ALA A 237 47.45 19.33 14.42
N ILE A 238 47.79 18.71 15.55
CA ILE A 238 49.10 18.05 15.76
C ILE A 238 49.15 16.65 15.15
N PHE A 239 48.07 15.85 15.26
CA PHE A 239 48.09 14.44 14.86
C PHE A 239 47.26 14.14 13.59
N PHE A 240 46.07 14.74 13.47
CA PHE A 240 45.16 14.44 12.37
C PHE A 240 45.53 15.18 11.08
N VAL A 241 45.83 16.48 11.16
CA VAL A 241 46.20 17.30 9.98
C VAL A 241 47.44 16.75 9.27
N PRO A 242 48.56 16.42 9.96
CA PRO A 242 49.75 15.91 9.27
C PRO A 242 49.51 14.53 8.65
N PHE A 243 48.69 13.69 9.31
CA PHE A 243 48.30 12.38 8.81
C PHE A 243 47.50 12.48 7.50
N VAL A 244 46.46 13.31 7.47
CA VAL A 244 45.65 13.51 6.26
C VAL A 244 46.45 14.23 5.18
N HIS A 245 47.30 15.19 5.55
CA HIS A 245 48.19 15.88 4.61
C HIS A 245 49.12 14.89 3.89
N ALA A 246 49.77 14.00 4.63
CA ALA A 246 50.66 13.00 4.03
C ALA A 246 49.88 11.99 3.15
N LYS A 247 48.65 11.63 3.54
CA LYS A 247 47.83 10.68 2.77
C LYS A 247 47.20 11.27 1.51
N VAL A 248 46.74 12.53 1.56
CA VAL A 248 45.95 13.17 0.49
C VAL A 248 46.79 14.12 -0.37
N VAL A 249 47.63 14.97 0.24
CA VAL A 249 48.45 15.95 -0.51
C VAL A 249 49.71 15.29 -1.07
N LYS A 250 50.42 14.50 -0.25
CA LYS A 250 51.59 13.74 -0.72
C LYS A 250 51.23 12.43 -1.43
N LYS A 251 49.94 12.06 -1.44
CA LYS A 251 49.39 10.87 -2.10
C LYS A 251 50.07 9.56 -1.69
N ASP A 252 50.61 9.50 -0.47
CA ASP A 252 51.38 8.35 0.01
C ASP A 252 50.44 7.18 0.40
N HIS A 253 50.39 6.16 -0.46
CA HIS A 253 49.58 4.96 -0.25
C HIS A 253 50.16 4.01 0.82
N THR A 254 51.40 4.22 1.26
CA THR A 254 52.05 3.36 2.28
C THR A 254 51.63 3.70 3.71
N ILE A 255 50.93 4.83 3.91
CA ILE A 255 50.49 5.30 5.23
C ILE A 255 49.39 4.40 5.79
N LYS A 256 49.70 3.74 6.91
CA LYS A 256 48.76 2.93 7.68
C LYS A 256 48.05 3.77 8.74
N TRP A 257 46.86 3.35 9.17
CA TRP A 257 46.03 4.09 10.12
C TRP A 257 46.75 4.42 11.44
N TRP A 258 47.60 3.54 11.96
CA TRP A 258 48.33 3.72 13.22
C TRP A 258 49.42 4.78 13.14
N MET A 259 49.86 5.16 11.94
CA MET A 259 50.93 6.14 11.73
C MET A 259 50.50 7.56 12.10
N PHE A 260 49.20 7.80 12.38
CA PHE A 260 48.71 9.10 12.87
C PHE A 260 49.43 9.57 14.15
N VAL A 261 49.91 8.64 14.98
CA VAL A 261 50.64 8.93 16.22
C VAL A 261 51.96 9.66 15.96
N LEU A 262 52.55 9.51 14.76
CA LEU A 262 53.79 10.20 14.37
C LEU A 262 53.61 11.71 14.23
N GLY A 263 52.36 12.19 14.14
CA GLY A 263 52.00 13.61 14.14
C GLY A 263 52.85 14.44 13.18
N PRO A 264 53.56 15.49 13.66
CA PRO A 264 54.35 16.39 12.79
C PRO A 264 55.44 15.70 11.96
N ALA A 265 55.97 14.54 12.39
CA ALA A 265 57.01 13.83 11.65
C ALA A 265 56.56 13.39 10.24
N LEU A 266 55.23 13.23 10.03
CA LEU A 266 54.65 12.93 8.72
C LEU A 266 54.85 14.04 7.68
N TYR A 267 55.08 15.29 8.10
CA TYR A 267 55.40 16.39 7.19
C TYR A 267 56.77 16.24 6.53
N ASN A 268 57.72 15.55 7.16
CA ASN A 268 59.08 15.42 6.65
C ASN A 268 59.30 14.12 5.85
N ARG A 269 58.31 13.22 5.83
CA ARG A 269 58.40 11.95 5.08
C ARG A 269 58.40 12.20 3.56
N PRO A 270 59.38 11.69 2.77
CA PRO A 270 59.37 11.81 1.32
C PRO A 270 58.25 10.96 0.70
N ALA A 271 57.65 11.43 -0.40
CA ALA A 271 56.62 10.69 -1.12
C ALA A 271 57.25 9.56 -1.96
N PRO A 272 56.59 8.39 -2.10
CA PRO A 272 57.07 7.30 -2.95
C PRO A 272 57.07 7.70 -4.44
N VAL A 273 58.00 7.12 -5.21
CA VAL A 273 58.31 7.50 -6.61
C VAL A 273 57.15 7.22 -7.58
N ASP A 274 56.25 6.29 -7.22
CA ASP A 274 55.08 5.87 -8.03
C ASP A 274 53.77 6.63 -7.69
N ALA A 275 53.82 7.70 -6.89
CA ALA A 275 52.65 8.40 -6.35
C ALA A 275 51.92 9.34 -7.34
N THR A 276 51.47 8.82 -8.48
CA THR A 276 50.74 9.61 -9.50
C THR A 276 49.25 9.83 -9.14
N LYS A 277 48.59 8.88 -8.47
CA LYS A 277 47.20 8.97 -8.00
C LYS A 277 47.07 8.56 -6.53
N ALA A 278 46.31 9.31 -5.75
CA ALA A 278 45.97 8.92 -4.38
C ALA A 278 45.05 7.69 -4.40
N ASN A 279 45.41 6.62 -3.68
CA ASN A 279 44.55 5.45 -3.50
C ASN A 279 43.38 5.80 -2.55
N VAL A 280 42.32 6.38 -3.12
CA VAL A 280 41.18 6.94 -2.39
C VAL A 280 39.89 6.29 -2.90
N PRO A 281 38.99 5.82 -2.01
CA PRO A 281 37.69 5.28 -2.41
C PRO A 281 36.94 6.27 -3.30
N ASN A 282 36.25 5.79 -4.32
CA ASN A 282 35.46 6.68 -5.16
C ASN A 282 34.15 7.05 -4.46
N TYR A 283 34.03 8.31 -4.03
CA TYR A 283 32.85 8.88 -3.37
C TYR A 283 31.81 9.41 -4.38
N ALA A 284 32.18 9.50 -5.66
CA ALA A 284 31.32 9.96 -6.76
C ALA A 284 30.45 8.84 -7.38
N VAL A 285 30.58 7.60 -6.89
CA VAL A 285 29.97 6.39 -7.46
C VAL A 285 28.45 6.44 -7.37
N VAL A 286 27.83 6.70 -8.53
CA VAL A 286 26.55 6.10 -8.89
C VAL A 286 26.79 4.60 -8.97
N GLN A 287 25.91 3.83 -8.33
CA GLN A 287 25.93 2.39 -8.09
C GLN A 287 26.25 1.52 -9.34
N ASN A 288 27.48 1.53 -9.82
CA ASN A 288 27.96 0.56 -10.80
C ASN A 288 28.45 -0.67 -10.05
N ASP A 289 28.07 -1.85 -10.57
CA ASP A 289 28.43 -3.15 -10.00
C ASP A 289 29.96 -3.28 -9.89
N GLU A 290 30.46 -3.48 -8.67
CA GLU A 290 31.83 -3.94 -8.42
C GLU A 290 31.92 -5.42 -8.82
N GLY A 291 32.00 -5.65 -10.13
CA GLY A 291 31.95 -6.97 -10.75
C GLY A 291 32.89 -7.15 -11.94
N GLU A 292 33.90 -6.30 -12.13
CA GLU A 292 34.97 -6.51 -13.10
C GLU A 292 36.30 -6.02 -12.53
N GLU A 293 36.97 -6.88 -11.77
CA GLU A 293 38.43 -6.84 -11.60
C GLU A 293 38.90 -8.23 -11.13
N SER A 294 39.37 -9.04 -12.10
CA SER A 294 40.60 -9.87 -12.03
C SER A 294 40.54 -11.08 -12.98
N SER A 295 41.05 -10.94 -14.20
CA SER A 295 41.74 -12.03 -14.91
C SER A 295 42.64 -11.50 -16.03
N ASN A 296 43.92 -11.38 -15.67
CA ASN A 296 45.15 -11.54 -16.45
C ASN A 296 45.44 -10.72 -17.71
N ASP A 297 46.65 -10.14 -17.66
CA ASP A 297 47.50 -9.71 -18.77
C ASP A 297 47.58 -10.71 -19.94
N SER A 298 47.51 -10.18 -21.16
CA SER A 298 48.53 -10.44 -22.19
C SER A 298 48.45 -9.42 -23.34
N ILE A 299 49.52 -8.61 -23.42
CA ILE A 299 50.23 -8.06 -24.58
C ILE A 299 49.61 -8.34 -25.96
N GLN A 300 49.30 -7.28 -26.73
CA GLN A 300 49.93 -7.02 -28.05
C GLN A 300 49.48 -5.66 -28.66
N SER A 301 50.48 -4.78 -28.78
CA SER A 301 50.81 -3.90 -29.92
C SER A 301 49.70 -3.43 -30.88
N ALA A 302 49.57 -2.11 -31.07
CA ALA A 302 50.23 -1.40 -32.18
C ALA A 302 49.54 -0.05 -32.50
N ASN A 303 50.39 0.99 -32.51
CA ASN A 303 50.49 2.11 -33.47
C ASN A 303 49.30 3.02 -33.81
N GLY A 304 49.65 4.32 -33.88
CA GLY A 304 49.02 5.32 -34.76
C GLY A 304 48.28 6.40 -33.97
N SER A 305 48.99 7.39 -33.41
CA SER A 305 49.27 8.70 -34.04
C SER A 305 48.12 9.70 -33.93
N HIS A 306 48.45 10.80 -33.27
CA HIS A 306 47.76 12.09 -33.26
C HIS A 306 47.29 12.54 -34.66
N GLU A 307 46.10 13.14 -34.74
CA GLU A 307 45.95 14.39 -35.48
C GLU A 307 44.72 15.20 -35.03
N ALA A 308 44.85 16.51 -35.20
CA ALA A 308 44.09 17.56 -34.57
C ALA A 308 42.99 18.15 -35.48
N ILE A 309 41.93 18.68 -34.84
CA ILE A 309 41.15 19.89 -35.15
C ILE A 309 40.76 20.16 -36.62
N LYS A 310 39.45 20.28 -36.89
CA LYS A 310 38.87 21.48 -37.54
C LYS A 310 37.34 21.51 -37.58
N THR A 311 36.85 22.71 -37.29
CA THR A 311 35.51 23.27 -37.50
C THR A 311 35.34 23.64 -38.98
N GLU A 312 34.16 23.40 -39.59
CA GLU A 312 33.28 24.42 -40.22
C GLU A 312 32.30 23.90 -41.28
N THR A 313 31.12 24.54 -41.25
CA THR A 313 30.14 24.82 -42.34
C THR A 313 29.33 23.69 -42.96
N GLY A 314 28.03 23.97 -43.12
CA GLY A 314 27.01 23.00 -43.48
C GLY A 314 26.47 23.11 -44.90
N THR A 315 25.75 22.06 -45.29
CA THR A 315 24.74 22.06 -46.35
C THR A 315 23.81 20.87 -46.10
N ALA A 316 22.49 21.10 -46.08
CA ALA A 316 21.49 20.06 -46.35
C ALA A 316 21.32 19.92 -47.89
N PRO A 317 20.60 18.93 -48.46
CA PRO A 317 19.82 17.85 -47.85
C PRO A 317 20.08 16.46 -48.48
N SER A 318 19.56 15.39 -47.87
CA SER A 318 18.85 14.29 -48.57
C SER A 318 18.29 13.27 -47.59
N THR A 319 16.97 13.12 -47.66
CA THR A 319 16.11 12.26 -46.86
C THR A 319 16.33 10.79 -47.23
N THR A 320 16.86 9.99 -46.31
CA THR A 320 16.72 8.52 -46.39
C THR A 320 15.91 8.03 -45.21
N ILE A 321 14.70 7.59 -45.52
CA ILE A 321 13.73 7.00 -44.60
C ILE A 321 14.32 5.68 -44.10
N VAL A 322 14.89 5.67 -42.89
CA VAL A 322 15.20 4.43 -42.18
C VAL A 322 14.00 4.05 -41.32
N SER A 323 13.41 2.93 -41.68
CA SER A 323 12.36 2.16 -40.99
C SER A 323 12.30 2.37 -39.47
N SER A 324 11.22 3.00 -39.01
CA SER A 324 10.84 3.17 -37.61
C SER A 324 10.50 1.85 -36.89
N GLY A 325 10.45 0.72 -37.59
CA GLY A 325 10.01 -0.57 -37.04
C GLY A 325 11.08 -1.35 -36.25
N GLN A 326 12.37 -1.08 -36.46
CA GLN A 326 13.45 -1.78 -35.73
C GLN A 326 13.79 -1.12 -34.40
N HIS A 327 13.67 0.20 -34.30
CA HIS A 327 13.90 0.91 -33.04
C HIS A 327 12.79 0.64 -32.00
N GLU A 328 11.53 0.50 -32.44
CA GLU A 328 10.40 0.12 -31.58
C GLU A 328 10.45 -1.34 -31.10
N LYS A 329 10.94 -2.28 -31.93
CA LYS A 329 11.13 -3.68 -31.48
C LYS A 329 12.27 -3.81 -30.48
N SER A 330 13.34 -3.03 -30.63
CA SER A 330 14.42 -2.96 -29.65
C SER A 330 13.95 -2.32 -28.34
N LEU A 331 13.20 -1.22 -28.39
CA LEU A 331 12.58 -0.58 -27.21
C LEU A 331 11.54 -1.49 -26.52
N ALA A 332 10.69 -2.19 -27.29
CA ALA A 332 9.71 -3.13 -26.75
C ALA A 332 10.36 -4.40 -26.17
N ALA A 333 11.48 -4.87 -26.72
CA ALA A 333 12.27 -5.97 -26.16
C ALA A 333 13.01 -5.55 -24.87
N VAL A 334 13.48 -4.30 -24.81
CA VAL A 334 14.07 -3.70 -23.60
C VAL A 334 13.02 -3.46 -22.51
N GLU A 335 11.79 -3.07 -22.88
CA GLU A 335 10.66 -2.93 -21.94
C GLU A 335 10.09 -4.29 -21.49
N ALA A 336 10.08 -5.31 -22.36
CA ALA A 336 9.63 -6.66 -22.02
C ALA A 336 10.58 -7.41 -21.06
N ASN A 337 11.85 -7.02 -21.00
CA ASN A 337 12.86 -7.58 -20.09
C ASN A 337 13.04 -6.80 -18.78
N GLN A 338 12.22 -5.78 -18.51
CA GLN A 338 12.24 -5.11 -17.20
C GLN A 338 11.58 -6.00 -16.14
N LEU A 339 12.42 -6.75 -15.41
CA LEU A 339 12.04 -7.47 -14.19
C LEU A 339 11.28 -6.53 -13.23
N SER A 340 10.17 -7.01 -12.68
CA SER A 340 9.38 -6.23 -11.72
C SER A 340 10.24 -5.87 -10.50
N HIS A 341 10.05 -4.68 -9.93
CA HIS A 341 10.82 -4.21 -8.74
C HIS A 341 10.82 -5.23 -7.59
N LYS A 342 9.74 -6.01 -7.44
CA LYS A 342 9.68 -7.10 -6.46
C LYS A 342 10.63 -8.26 -6.81
N GLU A 343 10.74 -8.62 -8.08
CA GLU A 343 11.60 -9.71 -8.57
C GLU A 343 13.08 -9.35 -8.44
N LEU A 344 13.47 -8.12 -8.75
CA LEU A 344 14.85 -7.63 -8.55
C LEU A 344 15.26 -7.66 -7.07
N LEU A 345 14.37 -7.24 -6.16
CA LEU A 345 14.60 -7.32 -4.72
C LEU A 345 14.72 -8.77 -4.22
N ILE A 346 13.95 -9.70 -4.79
CA ILE A 346 14.03 -11.13 -4.48
C ILE A 346 15.36 -11.71 -4.97
N GLN A 347 15.76 -11.42 -6.22
CA GLN A 347 17.04 -11.86 -6.77
C GLN A 347 18.24 -11.32 -5.98
N GLY A 348 18.23 -10.04 -5.60
CA GLY A 348 19.26 -9.44 -4.76
C GLY A 348 19.36 -10.11 -3.38
N ARG A 349 18.21 -10.42 -2.77
CA ARG A 349 18.14 -11.16 -1.50
C ARG A 349 18.68 -12.58 -1.63
N GLU A 350 18.32 -13.29 -2.70
CA GLU A 350 18.83 -14.64 -2.98
C GLU A 350 20.35 -14.66 -3.20
N LYS A 351 20.90 -13.68 -3.93
CA LYS A 351 22.37 -13.53 -4.09
C LYS A 351 23.06 -13.35 -2.73
N LEU A 352 22.51 -12.50 -1.85
CA LEU A 352 23.02 -12.32 -0.50
C LEU A 352 22.91 -13.62 0.33
N HIS A 353 21.76 -14.28 0.30
CA HIS A 353 21.51 -15.52 1.03
C HIS A 353 22.43 -16.65 0.55
N ALA A 354 22.70 -16.73 -0.76
CA ALA A 354 23.68 -17.65 -1.33
C ALA A 354 25.10 -17.37 -0.82
N LYS A 355 25.53 -16.10 -0.76
CA LYS A 355 26.83 -15.72 -0.17
C LYS A 355 26.93 -16.09 1.32
N LEU A 356 25.86 -15.88 2.10
CA LEU A 356 25.84 -16.22 3.53
C LEU A 356 25.89 -17.74 3.76
N ARG A 357 25.19 -18.53 2.94
CA ARG A 357 25.21 -20.00 3.03
C ARG A 357 26.60 -20.61 2.81
N LYS A 358 27.49 -19.94 2.04
CA LYS A 358 28.87 -20.39 1.82
C LYS A 358 29.80 -20.21 3.04
N LYS A 359 29.45 -19.36 4.01
CA LYS A 359 30.32 -19.08 5.17
C LYS A 359 30.34 -20.25 6.16
N ARG A 360 31.49 -20.52 6.79
CA ARG A 360 31.66 -21.53 7.86
C ARG A 360 31.20 -21.05 9.25
N SER A 361 30.65 -19.84 9.36
CA SER A 361 30.19 -19.24 10.63
C SER A 361 28.81 -19.75 11.09
N PRO A 362 28.40 -19.48 12.35
CA PRO A 362 27.08 -19.88 12.87
C PRO A 362 25.90 -19.39 12.01
N ILE A 363 25.99 -18.19 11.44
CA ILE A 363 24.99 -17.67 10.50
C ILE A 363 24.93 -18.49 9.20
N GLY A 364 26.08 -19.00 8.73
CA GLY A 364 26.14 -19.88 7.56
C GLY A 364 25.50 -21.24 7.85
N TRP A 365 25.74 -21.81 9.03
CA TRP A 365 25.03 -23.02 9.49
C TRP A 365 23.53 -22.77 9.55
N ALA A 366 23.08 -21.70 10.21
CA ALA A 366 21.66 -21.42 10.39
C ALA A 366 20.93 -21.18 9.06
N MET A 367 21.55 -20.46 8.12
CA MET A 367 21.00 -20.23 6.77
C MET A 367 20.95 -21.52 5.94
N ARG A 368 21.95 -22.42 6.06
CA ARG A 368 21.90 -23.75 5.42
C ARG A 368 20.80 -24.61 6.02
N HIS A 369 20.68 -24.61 7.36
CA HIS A 369 19.68 -25.38 8.09
C HIS A 369 18.25 -24.94 7.76
N LEU A 370 18.00 -23.63 7.66
CA LEU A 370 16.71 -23.07 7.25
C LEU A 370 16.36 -23.34 5.79
N HIS A 371 17.36 -23.42 4.91
CA HIS A 371 17.17 -23.72 3.49
C HIS A 371 16.92 -25.21 3.25
N ALA A 372 17.58 -26.09 4.01
CA ALA A 372 17.38 -27.53 3.95
C ALA A 372 16.01 -27.99 4.52
N ASN A 373 15.40 -27.18 5.38
CA ASN A 373 14.10 -27.46 6.01
C ASN A 373 13.05 -26.39 5.64
N PRO A 374 12.49 -26.41 4.41
CA PRO A 374 11.38 -25.51 4.05
C PRO A 374 10.08 -25.87 4.80
N MET A 375 9.20 -24.89 5.06
CA MET A 375 7.85 -25.19 5.56
C MET A 375 7.05 -25.83 4.44
N GLY A 376 6.26 -26.87 4.75
CA GLY A 376 5.40 -27.47 3.74
C GLY A 376 4.16 -26.61 3.49
N VAL A 377 3.38 -27.03 2.49
CA VAL A 377 2.10 -26.41 2.17
C VAL A 377 1.11 -26.66 3.32
N GLY A 378 0.39 -25.62 3.76
CA GLY A 378 -0.56 -25.73 4.88
C GLY A 378 -0.40 -24.61 5.91
N GLN A 379 -1.15 -24.70 7.00
CA GLN A 379 -1.10 -23.73 8.11
C GLN A 379 -0.08 -24.14 9.19
N ILE A 380 0.36 -23.18 10.01
CA ILE A 380 1.42 -23.39 11.01
C ILE A 380 1.02 -24.43 12.08
N TYR A 381 -0.27 -24.58 12.37
CA TYR A 381 -0.79 -25.49 13.40
C TYR A 381 -0.84 -26.96 12.96
N GLU A 382 -0.57 -27.28 11.69
CA GLU A 382 -0.51 -28.66 11.23
C GLU A 382 0.71 -29.37 11.82
N TRP A 383 0.55 -30.61 12.29
CA TRP A 383 1.56 -31.30 13.09
C TRP A 383 2.91 -31.42 12.37
N HIS A 384 2.90 -31.62 11.05
CA HIS A 384 4.11 -31.66 10.24
C HIS A 384 4.81 -30.29 10.16
N ASN A 385 4.05 -29.18 10.12
CA ASN A 385 4.57 -27.81 10.12
C ASN A 385 5.04 -27.39 11.51
N ILE A 386 4.39 -27.83 12.60
CA ILE A 386 4.84 -27.62 13.98
C ILE A 386 6.19 -28.31 14.21
N LYS A 387 6.35 -29.58 13.80
CA LYS A 387 7.62 -30.31 13.91
C LYS A 387 8.73 -29.60 13.12
N THR A 388 8.42 -29.17 11.90
CA THR A 388 9.36 -28.44 11.05
C THR A 388 9.72 -27.08 11.66
N PHE A 389 8.76 -26.38 12.28
CA PHE A 389 8.98 -25.11 12.97
C PHE A 389 9.89 -25.28 14.19
N ALA A 390 9.67 -26.32 15.01
CA ALA A 390 10.52 -26.62 16.17
C ALA A 390 11.99 -26.89 15.77
N VAL A 391 12.21 -27.64 14.68
CA VAL A 391 13.57 -27.91 14.14
C VAL A 391 14.23 -26.64 13.59
N ARG A 392 13.45 -25.68 13.09
CA ARG A 392 13.94 -24.40 12.57
C ARG A 392 14.19 -23.38 13.66
N LEU A 393 13.55 -23.50 14.82
CA LEU A 393 13.58 -22.49 15.89
C LEU A 393 15.01 -22.08 16.30
N PRO A 394 15.97 -23.00 16.56
CA PRO A 394 17.34 -22.61 16.91
C PRO A 394 18.03 -21.82 15.78
N ALA A 395 17.82 -22.24 14.53
CA ALA A 395 18.38 -21.55 13.37
C ALA A 395 17.72 -20.18 13.15
N MET A 396 16.42 -20.03 13.40
CA MET A 396 15.72 -18.74 13.32
C MET A 396 16.25 -17.74 14.35
N VAL A 397 16.54 -18.20 15.58
CA VAL A 397 17.15 -17.36 16.63
C VAL A 397 18.55 -16.90 16.21
N VAL A 398 19.39 -17.82 15.71
CA VAL A 398 20.75 -17.48 15.25
C VAL A 398 20.72 -16.51 14.06
N VAL A 399 19.81 -16.72 13.10
CA VAL A 399 19.61 -15.77 12.00
C VAL A 399 19.13 -14.42 12.54
N GLY A 400 18.10 -14.38 13.39
CA GLY A 400 17.60 -13.13 13.97
C GLY A 400 18.70 -12.32 14.68
N ALA A 401 19.57 -12.98 15.44
CA ALA A 401 20.65 -12.34 16.18
C ALA A 401 21.81 -11.87 15.30
N LEU A 402 22.20 -12.63 14.26
CA LEU A 402 23.43 -12.38 13.50
C LEU A 402 23.21 -11.82 12.10
N TYR A 403 21.98 -11.82 11.58
CA TYR A 403 21.69 -11.39 10.21
C TYR A 403 22.01 -9.92 9.99
N GLY A 404 21.66 -9.04 10.94
CA GLY A 404 21.99 -7.62 10.89
C GLY A 404 23.49 -7.38 10.67
N LEU A 405 24.35 -7.95 11.52
CA LEU A 405 25.82 -7.85 11.46
C LEU A 405 26.46 -8.33 10.14
N HIS A 406 25.74 -9.14 9.37
CA HIS A 406 26.19 -9.73 8.11
C HIS A 406 25.45 -9.17 6.89
N TYR A 407 24.56 -8.20 7.09
CA TYR A 407 23.80 -7.58 6.02
C TYR A 407 24.69 -6.66 5.19
N ASP A 408 24.66 -6.83 3.87
CA ASP A 408 25.40 -6.00 2.92
C ASP A 408 24.46 -4.91 2.38
N ILE A 409 24.58 -3.71 2.95
CA ILE A 409 23.75 -2.57 2.56
C ILE A 409 24.06 -2.10 1.14
N HIS A 410 25.33 -2.15 0.73
CA HIS A 410 25.72 -1.67 -0.59
C HIS A 410 25.16 -2.58 -1.68
N ALA A 411 25.26 -3.90 -1.52
CA ALA A 411 24.61 -4.85 -2.43
C ALA A 411 23.08 -4.72 -2.46
N ALA A 412 22.46 -4.35 -1.33
CA ALA A 412 21.02 -4.09 -1.29
C ALA A 412 20.60 -2.78 -1.99
N GLN A 413 21.54 -1.85 -2.17
CA GLN A 413 21.32 -0.56 -2.82
C GLN A 413 21.65 -0.57 -4.32
N THR A 414 22.56 -1.42 -4.80
CA THR A 414 22.96 -1.49 -6.22
C THR A 414 21.87 -2.04 -7.16
N GLY A 415 20.97 -2.89 -6.65
CA GLY A 415 19.89 -3.51 -7.44
C GLY A 415 18.72 -2.60 -7.88
N VAL A 416 18.88 -1.27 -7.82
CA VAL A 416 17.83 -0.29 -8.14
C VAL A 416 17.99 0.29 -9.56
N MET A 417 19.14 0.05 -10.21
CA MET A 417 19.40 0.44 -11.61
C MET A 417 18.37 -0.22 -12.55
N GLY A 418 17.74 0.57 -13.42
CA GLY A 418 16.68 0.10 -14.33
C GLY A 418 15.25 0.18 -13.77
N THR A 419 15.06 0.48 -12.48
CA THR A 419 13.73 0.68 -11.89
C THR A 419 13.26 2.14 -12.00
N PRO A 420 11.93 2.43 -11.95
CA PRO A 420 11.42 3.81 -11.90
C PRO A 420 11.99 4.64 -10.75
N ASP A 421 12.31 4.00 -9.62
CA ASP A 421 12.93 4.63 -8.46
C ASP A 421 14.41 4.98 -8.72
N GLY A 422 15.16 4.11 -9.40
CA GLY A 422 16.55 4.35 -9.80
C GLY A 422 16.69 5.51 -10.78
N GLN A 423 15.80 5.57 -11.79
CA GLN A 423 15.74 6.70 -12.73
C GLN A 423 15.40 8.03 -12.03
N ARG A 424 14.52 8.00 -11.03
CA ARG A 424 14.24 9.19 -10.18
C ARG A 424 15.47 9.63 -9.40
N MET A 425 16.20 8.70 -8.80
CA MET A 425 17.42 9.00 -8.05
C MET A 425 18.51 9.58 -8.96
N GLN A 426 18.72 9.00 -10.14
CA GLN A 426 19.66 9.53 -11.13
C GLN A 426 19.33 10.97 -11.54
N ARG A 427 18.03 11.30 -11.73
CA ARG A 427 17.59 12.68 -11.99
C ARG A 427 17.92 13.64 -10.84
N VAL A 428 17.76 13.22 -9.59
CA VAL A 428 18.11 14.06 -8.44
C VAL A 428 19.62 14.26 -8.37
N TYR A 429 20.41 13.22 -8.61
CA TYR A 429 21.86 13.27 -8.58
C TYR A 429 22.47 14.10 -9.71
N SER A 430 21.85 14.14 -10.89
CA SER A 430 22.33 14.96 -12.00
C SER A 430 22.27 16.46 -11.70
N HIS A 431 21.43 16.88 -10.73
CA HIS A 431 21.32 18.27 -10.29
C HIS A 431 22.25 18.59 -9.10
N ALA A 432 22.97 17.60 -8.57
CA ALA A 432 23.92 17.80 -7.47
C ALA A 432 25.35 17.93 -8.01
N HIS A 433 26.04 19.01 -7.63
CA HIS A 433 27.44 19.22 -8.01
C HIS A 433 28.35 18.20 -7.31
N LYS A 434 29.18 17.48 -8.07
CA LYS A 434 30.13 16.48 -7.55
C LYS A 434 31.48 17.13 -7.32
N TYR A 435 31.97 17.09 -6.10
CA TYR A 435 33.27 17.67 -5.74
C TYR A 435 34.41 16.66 -5.93
N THR A 436 35.64 17.15 -5.91
CA THR A 436 36.87 16.34 -6.08
C THR A 436 36.99 15.27 -5.01
N ASN A 437 37.33 14.05 -5.41
CA ASN A 437 37.36 12.86 -4.56
C ASN A 437 38.31 13.01 -3.35
N GLU A 438 39.43 13.71 -3.52
CA GLU A 438 40.43 13.97 -2.47
C GLU A 438 39.87 14.83 -1.31
N VAL A 439 39.02 15.81 -1.64
CA VAL A 439 38.31 16.64 -0.65
C VAL A 439 37.27 15.81 0.08
N GLU A 440 36.47 15.04 -0.65
CA GLU A 440 35.44 14.17 -0.06
C GLU A 440 36.05 13.09 0.86
N HIS A 441 37.22 12.56 0.51
CA HIS A 441 37.95 11.63 1.39
C HIS A 441 38.40 12.28 2.70
N THR A 442 38.85 13.54 2.66
CA THR A 442 39.16 14.29 3.89
C THR A 442 37.91 14.46 4.75
N TYR A 443 36.79 14.82 4.12
CA TYR A 443 35.50 14.93 4.80
C TYR A 443 34.93 13.59 5.26
N SER A 444 35.37 12.44 4.73
CA SER A 444 34.92 11.13 5.21
C SER A 444 35.33 10.87 6.66
N PHE A 445 36.55 11.29 7.05
CA PHE A 445 37.00 11.21 8.44
C PHE A 445 36.23 12.17 9.35
N VAL A 446 36.01 13.41 8.87
CA VAL A 446 35.19 14.40 9.58
C VAL A 446 33.77 13.90 9.75
N GLN A 447 33.23 13.22 8.74
CA GLN A 447 31.88 12.66 8.79
C GLN A 447 31.77 11.54 9.83
N ILE A 448 32.78 10.70 10.00
CA ILE A 448 32.77 9.70 11.08
C ILE A 448 32.63 10.40 12.45
N LEU A 449 33.36 11.50 12.67
CA LEU A 449 33.25 12.30 13.89
C LEU A 449 31.84 12.91 14.06
N THR A 450 31.27 13.47 13.00
CA THR A 450 29.92 14.06 13.06
C THR A 450 28.84 13.01 13.27
N ALA A 451 28.98 11.80 12.70
CA ALA A 451 28.08 10.67 12.92
C ALA A 451 28.15 10.18 14.38
N CYS A 452 29.36 10.09 14.96
CA CYS A 452 29.53 9.81 16.39
C CYS A 452 28.83 10.86 17.27
N THR A 453 28.96 12.14 16.92
CA THR A 453 28.30 13.25 17.63
C THR A 453 26.78 13.17 17.53
N ALA A 454 26.25 12.86 16.34
CA ALA A 454 24.82 12.65 16.11
C ALA A 454 24.27 11.44 16.88
N SER A 455 25.03 10.34 16.93
CA SER A 455 24.66 9.14 17.71
C SER A 455 24.70 9.41 19.22
N PHE A 456 25.67 10.18 19.70
CA PHE A 456 25.68 10.64 21.09
C PHE A 456 24.44 11.51 21.42
N ALA A 457 24.12 12.48 20.55
CA ALA A 457 22.95 13.34 20.71
C ALA A 457 21.64 12.54 20.68
N HIS A 458 21.56 11.54 19.81
CA HIS A 458 20.44 10.63 19.70
C HIS A 458 20.25 9.84 21.00
N GLY A 459 21.30 9.16 21.49
CA GLY A 459 21.23 8.37 22.73
C GLY A 459 20.83 9.20 23.94
N ALA A 460 21.28 10.46 24.01
CA ALA A 460 20.89 11.41 25.05
C ALA A 460 19.41 11.81 25.00
N ASN A 461 18.82 11.89 23.80
CA ASN A 461 17.43 12.30 23.61
C ASN A 461 16.45 11.13 23.74
N ASP A 462 16.71 10.04 23.01
CA ASP A 462 15.71 9.00 22.75
C ASP A 462 15.66 7.91 23.83
N ILE A 463 16.67 7.80 24.72
CA ILE A 463 16.54 6.93 25.90
C ILE A 463 15.42 7.39 26.84
N GLY A 464 15.12 8.69 26.84
CA GLY A 464 14.03 9.27 27.62
C GLY A 464 12.68 8.61 27.31
N ASN A 465 12.46 8.23 26.05
CA ASN A 465 11.21 7.63 25.58
C ASN A 465 10.92 6.31 26.30
N SER A 466 11.92 5.44 26.46
CA SER A 466 11.71 4.14 27.08
C SER A 466 11.89 4.18 28.60
N VAL A 467 12.91 4.92 29.08
CA VAL A 467 13.24 4.94 30.51
C VAL A 467 12.28 5.78 31.34
N GLY A 468 11.69 6.84 30.79
CA GLY A 468 10.73 7.68 31.50
C GLY A 468 9.50 6.90 31.98
N PRO A 469 8.74 6.27 31.06
CA PRO A 469 7.61 5.40 31.40
C PRO A 469 8.02 4.20 32.26
N TRP A 470 9.16 3.55 31.97
CA TRP A 470 9.60 2.39 32.74
C TRP A 470 9.97 2.75 34.20
N ALA A 471 10.59 3.90 34.42
CA ALA A 471 10.88 4.38 35.76
C ALA A 471 9.59 4.66 36.57
N VAL A 472 8.52 5.12 35.92
CA VAL A 472 7.21 5.28 36.56
C VAL A 472 6.62 3.92 36.94
N ILE A 473 6.64 2.94 36.03
CA ILE A 473 6.13 1.58 36.27
C ILE A 473 6.92 0.92 37.42
N TYR A 474 8.25 0.99 37.38
CA TYR A 474 9.12 0.42 38.41
C TYR A 474 8.93 1.11 39.77
N GLY A 475 8.84 2.45 39.80
CA GLY A 475 8.62 3.22 41.02
C GLY A 475 7.26 2.94 41.66
N ALA A 476 6.21 2.83 40.84
CA ALA A 476 4.86 2.46 41.26
C ALA A 476 4.82 1.04 41.84
N TRP A 477 5.46 0.07 41.17
CA TRP A 477 5.53 -1.33 41.64
C TRP A 477 6.30 -1.49 42.96
N LYS A 478 7.47 -0.85 43.08
CA LYS A 478 8.36 -0.98 44.25
C LYS A 478 7.81 -0.27 45.49
N THR A 479 7.26 0.93 45.32
CA THR A 479 6.89 1.80 46.45
C THR A 479 5.41 1.69 46.81
N GLY A 480 4.55 1.34 45.84
CA GLY A 480 3.09 1.35 45.99
C GLY A 480 2.48 2.75 46.04
N ASN A 481 3.27 3.80 45.78
CA ASN A 481 2.83 5.19 45.83
C ASN A 481 3.08 5.89 44.49
N ALA A 482 2.03 6.48 43.91
CA ALA A 482 2.10 7.23 42.66
C ALA A 482 3.03 8.46 42.74
N ALA A 483 3.24 9.01 43.94
CA ALA A 483 4.15 10.15 44.17
C ALA A 483 5.64 9.80 44.02
N ALA A 484 6.00 8.50 44.08
CA ALA A 484 7.37 8.02 43.89
C ALA A 484 7.87 8.20 42.44
N SER A 485 6.99 8.50 41.48
CA SER A 485 7.32 8.86 40.10
C SER A 485 8.26 10.08 39.97
N LYS A 486 8.34 10.92 41.01
CA LYS A 486 9.29 12.06 41.06
C LYS A 486 10.74 11.65 41.33
N ALA A 487 11.00 10.41 41.76
CA ALA A 487 12.36 9.96 42.06
C ALA A 487 13.26 10.01 40.80
N PRO A 488 14.56 10.37 40.95
CA PRO A 488 15.50 10.36 39.84
C PRO A 488 15.68 8.93 39.31
N VAL A 489 15.87 8.82 37.99
CA VAL A 489 16.11 7.53 37.32
C VAL A 489 17.46 6.96 37.74
N ASP A 490 17.50 5.68 38.09
CA ASP A 490 18.74 5.02 38.46
C ASP A 490 19.61 4.71 37.25
N VAL A 491 20.93 4.81 37.43
CA VAL A 491 21.92 4.60 36.36
C VAL A 491 21.86 3.17 35.79
N TRP A 492 21.54 2.17 36.61
CA TRP A 492 21.40 0.79 36.13
C TRP A 492 20.23 0.63 35.14
N GLN A 493 19.15 1.39 35.31
CA GLN A 493 18.01 1.38 34.38
C GLN A 493 18.42 1.96 33.02
N LEU A 494 19.18 3.06 33.04
CA LEU A 494 19.75 3.64 31.82
C LEU A 494 20.70 2.66 31.12
N ALA A 495 21.54 1.94 31.88
CA ALA A 495 22.46 0.95 31.33
C ALA A 495 21.72 -0.23 30.65
N VAL A 496 20.68 -0.78 31.27
CA VAL A 496 19.91 -1.89 30.69
C VAL A 496 19.20 -1.47 29.40
N LEU A 497 18.56 -0.30 29.40
CA LEU A 497 17.84 0.17 28.21
C LEU A 497 18.79 0.61 27.09
N SER A 498 19.93 1.21 27.39
CA SER A 498 20.94 1.55 26.37
C SER A 498 21.60 0.34 25.72
N LEU A 499 21.82 -0.74 26.48
CA LEU A 499 22.21 -2.04 25.90
C LEU A 499 21.11 -2.58 24.97
N THR A 500 19.84 -2.40 25.35
CA THR A 500 18.70 -2.82 24.52
C THR A 500 18.59 -2.00 23.22
N ILE A 501 18.81 -0.67 23.28
CA ILE A 501 18.94 0.20 22.10
C ILE A 501 20.05 -0.32 21.18
N SER A 502 21.21 -0.62 21.75
CA SER A 502 22.35 -1.15 20.98
C SER A 502 22.00 -2.49 20.32
N LEU A 503 21.32 -3.39 21.05
CA LEU A 503 20.86 -4.67 20.50
C LEU A 503 19.89 -4.49 19.31
N GLY A 504 18.98 -3.52 19.40
CA GLY A 504 18.08 -3.13 18.31
C GLY A 504 18.83 -2.69 17.05
N LEU A 505 19.84 -1.83 17.22
CA LEU A 505 20.71 -1.38 16.14
C LEU A 505 21.42 -2.56 15.46
N LEU A 506 22.09 -3.42 16.24
CA LEU A 506 22.89 -4.53 15.73
C LEU A 506 22.07 -5.58 14.96
N THR A 507 20.86 -5.86 15.44
CA THR A 507 20.02 -6.94 14.92
C THR A 507 19.09 -6.49 13.79
N TYR A 508 18.50 -5.29 13.89
CA TYR A 508 17.42 -4.84 12.97
C TYR A 508 17.64 -3.46 12.32
N GLY A 509 18.68 -2.72 12.70
CA GLY A 509 19.01 -1.40 12.14
C GLY A 509 19.20 -1.37 10.62
N TYR A 510 19.62 -2.49 10.03
CA TYR A 510 19.83 -2.64 8.59
C TYR A 510 18.56 -2.32 7.75
N ASN A 511 17.35 -2.53 8.30
CA ASN A 511 16.11 -2.30 7.57
C ASN A 511 15.83 -0.83 7.30
N ILE A 512 16.22 0.07 8.20
CA ILE A 512 16.10 1.50 7.99
C ILE A 512 17.30 2.03 7.20
N MET A 513 18.52 1.59 7.50
CA MET A 513 19.72 2.05 6.80
C MET A 513 19.70 1.78 5.29
N LYS A 514 19.11 0.67 4.84
CA LYS A 514 18.96 0.37 3.39
C LYS A 514 17.99 1.32 2.68
N VAL A 515 17.06 1.97 3.39
CA VAL A 515 15.99 2.80 2.81
C VAL A 515 16.25 4.29 2.94
N MET A 516 16.87 4.73 4.04
CA MET A 516 17.06 6.15 4.34
C MET A 516 18.19 6.81 3.53
N GLY A 517 19.28 6.09 3.26
CA GLY A 517 20.41 6.64 2.53
C GLY A 517 20.06 7.01 1.08
N ASN A 518 20.70 8.05 0.51
CA ASN A 518 20.80 8.40 -0.92
C ASN A 518 19.48 8.60 -1.71
N LYS A 519 18.31 8.24 -1.17
CA LYS A 519 17.02 8.32 -1.88
C LYS A 519 16.34 9.70 -1.77
N ILE A 520 16.82 10.56 -0.85
CA ILE A 520 16.32 11.93 -0.64
C ILE A 520 17.14 12.94 -1.46
N THR A 521 18.46 12.89 -1.34
CA THR A 521 19.41 13.72 -2.08
C THR A 521 20.73 12.97 -2.22
N TYR A 522 21.65 13.50 -3.03
CA TYR A 522 22.99 12.93 -3.19
C TYR A 522 23.81 13.13 -1.91
N HIS A 523 24.21 12.03 -1.24
CA HIS A 523 25.09 12.09 -0.08
C HIS A 523 26.55 11.95 -0.49
N SER A 524 27.28 13.06 -0.42
CA SER A 524 28.74 13.07 -0.36
C SER A 524 29.20 13.27 1.09
N PRO A 525 30.42 12.86 1.48
CA PRO A 525 30.93 13.07 2.83
C PRO A 525 30.82 14.50 3.37
N SER A 526 31.13 15.50 2.55
CA SER A 526 30.98 16.93 2.87
C SER A 526 29.52 17.33 3.20
N ARG A 527 28.56 16.81 2.43
CA ARG A 527 27.13 17.01 2.67
C ARG A 527 26.66 16.25 3.90
N GLY A 528 27.06 15.00 4.03
CA GLY A 528 26.69 14.12 5.14
C GLY A 528 27.15 14.68 6.49
N CYS A 529 28.39 15.18 6.58
CA CYS A 529 28.86 15.78 7.83
C CYS A 529 28.06 17.03 8.23
N SER A 530 27.61 17.82 7.24
CA SER A 530 26.76 18.99 7.47
C SER A 530 25.36 18.60 7.95
N MET A 531 24.79 17.54 7.36
CA MET A 531 23.48 17.00 7.73
C MET A 531 23.49 16.46 9.17
N GLU A 532 24.48 15.62 9.49
CA GLU A 532 24.64 15.00 10.81
C GLU A 532 24.88 16.05 11.89
N MET A 533 25.78 17.03 11.64
CA MET A 533 26.08 18.08 12.60
C MET A 533 24.88 19.04 12.81
N GLY A 534 24.19 19.44 11.75
CA GLY A 534 22.99 20.28 11.86
C GLY A 534 21.87 19.61 12.66
N ALA A 535 21.67 18.30 12.45
CA ALA A 535 20.74 17.50 13.22
C ALA A 535 21.18 17.34 14.69
N ALA A 536 22.45 17.02 14.94
CA ALA A 536 22.99 16.85 16.28
C ALA A 536 22.88 18.14 17.12
N ILE A 537 23.25 19.29 16.55
CA ILE A 537 23.11 20.60 17.20
C ILE A 537 21.65 20.84 17.57
N THR A 538 20.73 20.62 16.63
CA THR A 538 19.30 20.85 16.86
C THR A 538 18.75 19.95 17.96
N VAL A 539 19.04 18.65 17.91
CA VAL A 539 18.61 17.68 18.92
C VAL A 539 19.11 18.08 20.30
N LEU A 540 20.37 18.50 20.40
CA LEU A 540 20.96 18.92 21.67
C LEU A 540 20.39 20.24 22.17
N VAL A 541 20.16 21.23 21.30
CA VAL A 541 19.50 22.51 21.66
C VAL A 541 18.07 22.27 22.16
N PHE A 542 17.29 21.44 21.50
CA PHE A 542 15.93 21.13 21.97
C PHE A 542 15.96 20.29 23.27
N SER A 543 16.91 19.36 23.39
CA SER A 543 17.17 18.67 24.64
C SER A 543 17.57 19.63 25.77
N GLN A 544 18.25 20.76 25.48
CA GLN A 544 18.52 21.84 26.43
C GLN A 544 17.23 22.53 26.92
N TYR A 545 16.25 22.71 26.06
CA TYR A 545 14.93 23.22 26.47
C TYR A 545 14.04 22.14 27.10
N SER A 546 14.57 20.92 27.31
CA SER A 546 13.82 19.78 27.84
C SER A 546 12.60 19.44 26.99
N LEU A 547 12.65 19.77 25.69
CA LEU A 547 11.62 19.47 24.70
C LEU A 547 11.98 18.17 23.98
N PRO A 548 11.14 17.12 24.09
CA PRO A 548 11.37 15.89 23.37
C PRO A 548 11.17 16.14 21.87
N VAL A 549 12.21 15.88 21.08
CA VAL A 549 12.20 16.07 19.62
C VAL A 549 12.41 14.77 18.87
N SER A 550 12.07 14.78 17.58
CA SER A 550 12.37 13.68 16.67
C SER A 550 13.72 13.88 16.00
N THR A 551 14.67 13.03 16.37
CA THR A 551 15.98 12.88 15.71
C THR A 551 15.80 12.60 14.21
N SER A 552 14.88 11.70 13.90
CA SER A 552 14.37 11.32 12.58
C SER A 552 13.93 12.50 11.71
N MET A 553 13.17 13.44 12.25
CA MET A 553 12.75 14.64 11.49
C MET A 553 13.85 15.70 11.43
N CYS A 554 14.71 15.80 12.46
CA CYS A 554 15.86 16.71 12.44
C CYS A 554 16.82 16.37 11.28
N ILE A 555 17.20 15.10 11.12
CA ILE A 555 18.11 14.71 10.03
C ILE A 555 17.44 14.85 8.65
N THR A 556 16.13 14.60 8.55
CA THR A 556 15.38 14.83 7.32
C THR A 556 15.37 16.32 6.95
N GLY A 557 15.11 17.20 7.92
CA GLY A 557 15.18 18.65 7.75
C GLY A 557 16.57 19.12 7.32
N ALA A 558 17.62 18.64 7.99
CA ALA A 558 19.01 18.93 7.62
C ALA A 558 19.34 18.46 6.19
N THR A 559 18.85 17.27 5.82
CA THR A 559 19.04 16.70 4.47
C THR A 559 18.39 17.58 3.40
N VAL A 560 17.16 18.05 3.64
CA VAL A 560 16.47 18.98 2.73
C VAL A 560 17.23 20.31 2.65
N GLY A 561 17.62 20.89 3.78
CA GLY A 561 18.38 22.15 3.83
C GLY A 561 19.68 22.10 3.03
N VAL A 562 20.48 21.04 3.23
CA VAL A 562 21.73 20.83 2.48
C VAL A 562 21.45 20.53 1.00
N GLY A 563 20.39 19.77 0.69
CA GLY A 563 19.99 19.48 -0.70
C GLY A 563 19.62 20.74 -1.48
N LEU A 564 18.93 21.69 -0.84
CA LEU A 564 18.53 22.98 -1.41
C LEU A 564 19.73 23.91 -1.68
N CYS A 565 20.85 23.74 -0.98
CA CYS A 565 22.08 24.51 -1.21
C CYS A 565 22.75 24.26 -2.57
N ASN A 566 22.29 23.24 -3.33
CA ASN A 566 22.67 23.04 -4.73
C ASN A 566 22.04 24.08 -5.68
N GLY A 567 21.11 24.92 -5.19
CA GLY A 567 20.49 26.00 -5.97
C GLY A 567 19.27 25.59 -6.80
N THR A 568 18.85 24.32 -6.74
CA THR A 568 17.65 23.84 -7.44
C THR A 568 16.76 22.99 -6.53
N LEU A 569 15.45 23.22 -6.57
CA LEU A 569 14.47 22.37 -5.87
C LEU A 569 14.48 20.93 -6.37
N LYS A 570 15.00 20.68 -7.58
CA LYS A 570 15.10 19.35 -8.21
C LYS A 570 16.21 18.48 -7.60
N ALA A 571 17.13 19.06 -6.82
CA ALA A 571 18.16 18.33 -6.08
C ALA A 571 17.63 17.60 -4.82
N VAL A 572 16.33 17.74 -4.53
CA VAL A 572 15.62 17.04 -3.45
C VAL A 572 14.47 16.21 -4.03
N ASN A 573 14.35 14.97 -3.58
CA ASN A 573 13.26 14.08 -3.98
C ASN A 573 11.99 14.32 -3.15
N TRP A 574 11.14 15.27 -3.57
CA TRP A 574 9.92 15.66 -2.86
C TRP A 574 8.94 14.51 -2.61
N HIS A 575 8.84 13.57 -3.55
CA HIS A 575 7.97 12.40 -3.42
C HIS A 575 8.36 11.46 -2.29
N ARG A 576 9.60 11.57 -1.79
CA ARG A 576 10.11 10.76 -0.67
C ARG A 576 10.15 11.56 0.64
N THR A 577 10.24 12.89 0.57
CA THR A 577 10.20 13.78 1.74
C THR A 577 8.79 14.10 2.23
N GLU A 578 7.77 14.15 1.35
CA GLU A 578 6.39 14.55 1.72
C GLU A 578 5.44 13.43 2.21
N PRO A 579 5.37 12.19 1.64
CA PRO A 579 4.21 11.31 1.89
C PRO A 579 4.37 10.16 2.90
N ARG A 580 5.53 10.00 3.59
CA ARG A 580 5.72 8.87 4.54
C ARG A 580 6.20 9.27 5.93
N ALA A 581 7.16 10.19 6.06
CA ALA A 581 7.61 10.67 7.37
C ALA A 581 6.59 11.65 7.99
N THR A 582 6.12 12.61 7.19
CA THR A 582 5.11 13.60 7.59
C THR A 582 3.72 12.97 7.71
N THR A 583 3.32 12.11 6.77
CA THR A 583 1.99 11.47 6.78
C THR A 583 1.86 10.41 7.88
N SER A 584 2.93 9.71 8.26
CA SER A 584 2.89 8.81 9.43
C SER A 584 2.82 9.58 10.75
N SER A 585 3.55 10.71 10.87
CA SER A 585 3.53 11.57 12.05
C SER A 585 2.22 12.39 12.17
N LEU A 586 1.64 12.81 11.03
CA LEU A 586 0.33 13.47 10.96
C LEU A 586 -0.81 12.46 11.15
N CYS A 587 -0.71 11.22 10.67
CA CYS A 587 -1.67 10.16 11.01
C CYS A 587 -1.63 9.83 12.52
N GLN A 588 -0.47 9.86 13.17
CA GLN A 588 -0.37 9.73 14.62
C GLN A 588 -1.12 10.84 15.35
N MET A 589 -1.00 12.10 14.87
CA MET A 589 -1.83 13.20 15.38
C MET A 589 -3.31 13.05 15.05
N ALA A 590 -3.67 12.58 13.85
CA ALA A 590 -5.07 12.41 13.44
C ALA A 590 -5.80 11.40 14.33
N VAL A 591 -5.13 10.30 14.72
CA VAL A 591 -5.67 9.33 15.68
C VAL A 591 -5.89 9.96 17.06
N VAL A 592 -4.99 10.84 17.53
CA VAL A 592 -5.16 11.55 18.81
C VAL A 592 -6.23 12.64 18.73
N LEU A 593 -6.31 13.38 17.62
CA LEU A 593 -7.28 14.46 17.42
C LEU A 593 -8.70 13.90 17.24
N ASP A 594 -8.87 12.77 16.55
CA ASP A 594 -10.15 12.05 16.47
C ASP A 594 -10.67 11.59 17.84
N LEU A 595 -9.77 11.32 18.81
CA LEU A 595 -10.13 10.95 20.18
C LEU A 595 -10.55 12.16 21.05
N THR A 596 -10.28 13.39 20.63
CA THR A 596 -10.48 14.60 21.47
C THR A 596 -11.77 15.38 21.21
N ASN A 597 -12.66 14.92 20.33
CA ASN A 597 -13.94 15.60 20.08
C ASN A 597 -13.81 17.11 19.75
N LEU A 598 -12.67 17.55 19.20
CA LEU A 598 -12.60 18.85 18.56
C LEU A 598 -13.41 18.77 17.27
N ARG A 599 -14.64 19.30 17.30
CA ARG A 599 -15.46 19.57 16.11
C ARG A 599 -14.73 20.58 15.22
N ILE A 600 -13.74 20.12 14.47
CA ILE A 600 -13.39 20.76 13.21
C ILE A 600 -14.58 20.45 12.31
N SER A 601 -15.26 21.52 11.88
CA SER A 601 -16.40 21.46 10.96
C SER A 601 -16.12 20.44 9.86
N ARG A 602 -16.89 19.35 9.84
CA ARG A 602 -16.78 18.27 8.87
C ARG A 602 -17.01 18.85 7.48
N THR A 603 -15.95 19.13 6.74
CA THR A 603 -16.01 19.13 5.27
C THR A 603 -16.20 17.68 4.83
N ILE A 604 -17.48 17.31 4.69
CA ILE A 604 -18.05 16.23 3.85
C ILE A 604 -17.09 15.05 3.65
N THR A 605 -17.00 14.19 4.66
CA THR A 605 -16.38 12.86 4.57
C THR A 605 -17.22 11.99 3.63
N THR A 606 -16.61 11.51 2.55
CA THR A 606 -17.22 10.60 1.57
C THR A 606 -17.69 9.28 2.20
N PRO A 607 -18.77 8.62 1.70
CA PRO A 607 -19.52 7.61 2.45
C PRO A 607 -18.85 6.24 2.61
N PHE A 608 -17.67 5.99 2.02
CA PHE A 608 -17.09 4.64 1.95
C PHE A 608 -15.73 4.55 2.63
N LEU A 609 -15.73 4.30 3.95
CA LEU A 609 -14.52 4.06 4.75
C LEU A 609 -14.35 2.61 5.24
N ARG A 610 -15.34 1.73 5.05
CA ARG A 610 -15.24 0.33 5.52
C ARG A 610 -14.94 -0.71 4.45
N ILE A 611 -14.89 -0.33 3.17
CA ILE A 611 -14.61 -1.23 2.05
C ILE A 611 -13.21 -0.96 1.49
N PRO A 612 -12.39 -2.00 1.18
CA PRO A 612 -11.11 -1.82 0.52
C PRO A 612 -11.20 -0.94 -0.74
N PRO A 613 -10.23 -0.03 -0.98
CA PRO A 613 -10.30 0.95 -2.06
C PRO A 613 -10.39 0.31 -3.45
N GLU A 614 -9.84 -0.88 -3.63
CA GLU A 614 -9.93 -1.67 -4.87
C GLU A 614 -11.37 -2.09 -5.17
N LEU A 615 -12.05 -2.65 -4.17
CA LEU A 615 -13.44 -3.08 -4.26
C LEU A 615 -14.37 -1.88 -4.39
N ARG A 616 -14.10 -0.80 -3.65
CA ARG A 616 -14.81 0.48 -3.77
C ARG A 616 -14.69 1.05 -5.19
N ASN A 617 -13.50 1.05 -5.79
CA ASN A 617 -13.29 1.54 -7.15
C ASN A 617 -13.98 0.65 -8.19
N HIS A 618 -14.04 -0.66 -7.95
CA HIS A 618 -14.81 -1.57 -8.80
C HIS A 618 -16.31 -1.24 -8.69
N ILE A 619 -16.83 -1.15 -7.47
CA ILE A 619 -18.21 -0.73 -7.16
C ILE A 619 -18.53 0.59 -7.90
N TYR A 620 -17.72 1.64 -7.74
CA TYR A 620 -17.92 2.92 -8.44
C TYR A 620 -17.88 2.80 -9.97
N ASN A 621 -16.90 2.07 -10.53
CA ASN A 621 -16.78 1.88 -11.97
C ASN A 621 -17.98 1.12 -12.57
N TYR A 622 -18.60 0.23 -11.81
CA TYR A 622 -19.75 -0.56 -12.25
C TYR A 622 -21.11 0.11 -11.92
N LEU A 623 -21.19 0.96 -10.89
CA LEU A 623 -22.43 1.62 -10.44
C LEU A 623 -22.64 3.03 -11.00
N LEU A 624 -21.58 3.80 -11.26
CA LEU A 624 -21.68 5.19 -11.72
C LEU A 624 -21.27 5.30 -13.19
N ILE A 625 -22.16 4.86 -14.08
CA ILE A 625 -22.01 5.10 -15.52
C ILE A 625 -23.08 6.12 -15.92
N GLY A 626 -22.64 7.33 -16.26
CA GLY A 626 -23.55 8.37 -16.75
C GLY A 626 -24.38 7.90 -17.95
N PRO A 627 -25.64 8.38 -18.09
CA PRO A 627 -26.64 7.88 -19.03
C PRO A 627 -26.16 7.80 -20.49
N ASP A 628 -25.35 8.77 -20.92
CA ASP A 628 -24.85 8.87 -22.31
C ASP A 628 -23.74 7.87 -22.66
N ARG A 629 -23.12 7.24 -21.65
CA ARG A 629 -21.98 6.33 -21.84
C ARG A 629 -22.40 4.87 -22.05
N LEU A 630 -23.65 4.53 -21.74
CA LEU A 630 -24.13 3.15 -21.76
C LEU A 630 -24.34 2.63 -23.17
N SER A 631 -24.84 3.45 -24.10
CA SER A 631 -25.40 3.00 -25.37
C SER A 631 -24.42 2.49 -26.45
N ARG A 632 -23.15 2.21 -26.10
CA ARG A 632 -22.18 1.59 -27.03
C ARG A 632 -21.15 0.67 -26.38
N ARG A 633 -21.30 0.31 -25.10
CA ARG A 633 -20.17 -0.27 -24.35
C ARG A 633 -20.59 -1.49 -23.55
N HIS A 634 -20.58 -2.64 -24.22
CA HIS A 634 -20.14 -3.83 -23.51
C HIS A 634 -18.78 -3.55 -22.86
N SER A 635 -18.60 -4.01 -21.62
CA SER A 635 -17.29 -4.03 -20.98
C SER A 635 -16.30 -4.70 -21.92
N ALA A 636 -15.05 -4.23 -21.95
CA ALA A 636 -13.98 -4.91 -22.69
C ALA A 636 -13.95 -6.41 -22.33
N PHE A 637 -14.33 -6.79 -21.11
CA PHE A 637 -14.30 -8.17 -20.64
C PHE A 637 -15.63 -8.92 -20.81
N CYS A 638 -16.60 -8.40 -21.57
CA CYS A 638 -17.84 -9.14 -21.79
C CYS A 638 -17.60 -10.40 -22.64
N ALA A 639 -18.04 -11.57 -22.16
CA ALA A 639 -17.93 -12.84 -22.92
C ALA A 639 -18.77 -12.82 -24.21
N HIS A 640 -19.84 -12.02 -24.23
CA HIS A 640 -20.73 -11.81 -25.37
C HIS A 640 -20.50 -10.46 -26.07
N ALA A 641 -19.40 -9.77 -25.79
CA ALA A 641 -18.94 -8.68 -26.67
C ALA A 641 -18.24 -9.32 -27.86
N ASP A 642 -19.00 -10.01 -28.71
CA ASP A 642 -18.38 -10.72 -29.81
C ASP A 642 -17.93 -9.76 -30.91
N ARG A 643 -16.86 -10.19 -31.55
CA ARG A 643 -15.85 -9.45 -32.29
C ARG A 643 -16.25 -9.24 -33.74
N SER A 644 -17.51 -9.52 -34.09
CA SER A 644 -18.09 -9.39 -35.43
C SER A 644 -19.09 -8.23 -35.51
N SER A 645 -19.35 -7.72 -36.72
CA SER A 645 -20.23 -6.57 -36.96
C SER A 645 -21.73 -6.83 -36.73
N ARG A 646 -22.10 -7.97 -36.14
CA ARG A 646 -23.47 -8.52 -36.16
C ARG A 646 -24.28 -8.24 -34.88
N ASP A 647 -23.64 -8.02 -33.75
CA ASP A 647 -24.36 -7.75 -32.49
C ASP A 647 -24.71 -6.26 -32.36
N ILE A 648 -26.01 -5.97 -32.35
CA ILE A 648 -26.56 -4.62 -32.22
C ILE A 648 -27.02 -4.36 -30.78
N GLU A 649 -26.62 -3.21 -30.23
CA GLU A 649 -27.00 -2.80 -28.89
C GLU A 649 -28.44 -2.27 -28.84
N ARG A 650 -29.30 -2.95 -28.08
CA ARG A 650 -30.68 -2.50 -27.84
C ARG A 650 -30.68 -1.27 -26.94
N PRO A 651 -31.63 -0.34 -27.13
CA PRO A 651 -31.69 0.88 -26.33
C PRO A 651 -31.94 0.58 -24.83
N PRO A 652 -31.51 1.47 -23.93
CA PRO A 652 -31.59 1.26 -22.48
C PRO A 652 -33.02 1.24 -21.90
N PHE A 653 -34.01 1.56 -22.72
CA PHE A 653 -35.42 1.65 -22.37
C PHE A 653 -36.26 0.45 -22.81
N LYS A 654 -35.69 -0.55 -23.50
CA LYS A 654 -36.42 -1.76 -23.91
C LYS A 654 -36.00 -2.96 -23.04
N VAL A 655 -36.91 -3.46 -22.20
CA VAL A 655 -36.66 -4.65 -21.39
C VAL A 655 -36.99 -5.88 -22.25
N VAL A 656 -35.97 -6.64 -22.66
CA VAL A 656 -36.21 -7.96 -23.28
C VAL A 656 -35.39 -9.00 -22.55
N ASP A 657 -36.03 -10.14 -22.27
CA ASP A 657 -35.49 -11.39 -21.73
C ASP A 657 -34.46 -12.06 -22.65
N ASP A 658 -33.40 -11.34 -23.01
CA ASP A 658 -32.26 -11.92 -23.73
C ASP A 658 -31.17 -12.30 -22.72
N HIS A 659 -31.28 -13.52 -22.20
CA HIS A 659 -30.50 -14.03 -21.06
C HIS A 659 -29.00 -14.20 -21.31
N LYS A 660 -28.51 -13.97 -22.54
CA LYS A 660 -27.16 -14.38 -22.92
C LYS A 660 -26.07 -13.40 -22.48
N CYS A 661 -26.28 -12.09 -22.47
CA CYS A 661 -25.18 -11.14 -22.17
C CYS A 661 -25.11 -10.66 -20.71
N ILE A 662 -24.03 -11.01 -19.99
CA ILE A 662 -23.77 -10.57 -18.60
C ILE A 662 -23.66 -9.04 -18.46
N CYS A 663 -23.21 -8.32 -19.49
CA CYS A 663 -23.15 -6.85 -19.48
C CYS A 663 -24.51 -6.18 -19.65
N ARG A 664 -25.51 -6.90 -20.20
CA ARG A 664 -26.91 -6.45 -20.26
C ARG A 664 -27.70 -6.81 -19.00
N ARG A 665 -27.31 -7.86 -18.29
CA ARG A 665 -27.90 -8.18 -16.99
C ARG A 665 -27.55 -7.07 -16.00
N ARG A 666 -28.53 -6.27 -15.60
CA ARG A 666 -28.51 -5.54 -14.32
C ARG A 666 -28.52 -6.51 -13.11
N GLN A 667 -27.80 -7.63 -13.18
CA GLN A 667 -27.67 -8.60 -12.09
C GLN A 667 -26.70 -8.17 -10.99
N PHE A 668 -26.06 -7.01 -11.11
CA PHE A 668 -25.30 -6.45 -9.99
C PHE A 668 -26.18 -5.89 -8.86
N LEU A 669 -27.50 -5.69 -9.12
CA LEU A 669 -28.46 -5.49 -8.03
C LEU A 669 -28.49 -6.72 -7.10
N GLY A 670 -28.30 -7.93 -7.65
CA GLY A 670 -28.24 -9.17 -6.86
C GLY A 670 -27.02 -9.22 -5.93
N ILE A 671 -25.85 -8.75 -6.37
CA ILE A 671 -24.63 -8.66 -5.53
C ILE A 671 -24.76 -7.53 -4.50
N LEU A 672 -25.44 -6.44 -4.85
CA LEU A 672 -25.77 -5.37 -3.91
C LEU A 672 -26.78 -5.83 -2.86
N LEU A 673 -27.72 -6.71 -3.20
CA LEU A 673 -28.76 -7.20 -2.29
C LEU A 673 -28.30 -8.34 -1.39
N THR A 674 -27.24 -9.09 -1.74
CA THR A 674 -26.74 -10.21 -0.92
C THR A 674 -25.85 -9.75 0.24
N CYS A 675 -25.12 -8.64 0.10
CA CYS A 675 -24.31 -8.08 1.18
C CYS A 675 -24.96 -6.82 1.76
N ARG A 676 -25.61 -6.96 2.93
CA ARG A 676 -26.37 -5.89 3.60
C ARG A 676 -25.54 -4.60 3.81
N GLN A 677 -24.25 -4.73 4.08
CA GLN A 677 -23.36 -3.58 4.27
C GLN A 677 -23.10 -2.83 2.94
N ILE A 678 -22.74 -3.56 1.88
CA ILE A 678 -22.52 -2.96 0.55
C ILE A 678 -23.81 -2.32 0.02
N HIS A 679 -24.96 -2.98 0.22
CA HIS A 679 -26.26 -2.42 -0.10
C HIS A 679 -26.49 -1.05 0.56
N SER A 680 -26.26 -0.97 1.87
CA SER A 680 -26.56 0.24 2.66
C SER A 680 -25.70 1.43 2.27
N GLU A 681 -24.43 1.19 1.91
CA GLU A 681 -23.49 2.25 1.55
C GLU A 681 -23.62 2.64 0.05
N ALA A 682 -23.93 1.68 -0.84
CA ALA A 682 -23.97 1.92 -2.29
C ALA A 682 -25.34 2.38 -2.82
N ALA A 683 -26.44 1.96 -2.19
CA ALA A 683 -27.78 2.27 -2.67
C ALA A 683 -28.07 3.77 -2.79
N PRO A 684 -27.72 4.65 -1.82
CA PRO A 684 -27.98 6.09 -1.96
C PRO A 684 -27.28 6.69 -3.18
N ILE A 685 -26.03 6.31 -3.43
CA ILE A 685 -25.23 6.75 -4.58
C ILE A 685 -25.81 6.24 -5.90
N PHE A 686 -26.25 4.99 -5.91
CA PHE A 686 -26.85 4.38 -7.09
C PHE A 686 -28.11 5.12 -7.56
N TRP A 687 -29.04 5.38 -6.63
CA TRP A 687 -30.30 6.06 -6.93
C TRP A 687 -30.11 7.55 -7.20
N SER A 688 -29.13 8.20 -6.54
CA SER A 688 -28.93 9.64 -6.64
C SER A 688 -28.21 10.10 -7.89
N ASN A 689 -27.39 9.24 -8.51
CA ASN A 689 -26.44 9.65 -9.56
C ASN A 689 -26.71 9.00 -10.92
N ASN A 690 -27.63 8.04 -11.03
CA ASN A 690 -27.96 7.37 -12.29
C ASN A 690 -29.32 7.82 -12.83
N MET A 691 -29.46 7.88 -14.16
CA MET A 691 -30.77 8.02 -14.79
C MET A 691 -31.51 6.69 -14.81
N HIS A 692 -32.72 6.68 -14.26
CA HIS A 692 -33.60 5.52 -14.24
C HIS A 692 -34.66 5.64 -15.34
N TYR A 693 -34.50 4.84 -16.40
CA TYR A 693 -35.45 4.78 -17.51
C TYR A 693 -36.52 3.72 -17.28
N PHE A 694 -37.76 4.08 -17.60
CA PHE A 694 -38.94 3.21 -17.57
C PHE A 694 -39.62 3.20 -18.93
N GLU A 695 -39.93 1.99 -19.42
CA GLU A 695 -40.52 1.75 -20.75
C GLU A 695 -41.99 2.17 -20.83
N SER A 696 -42.70 2.18 -19.70
CA SER A 696 -44.09 2.59 -19.61
C SER A 696 -44.41 3.23 -18.26
N THR A 697 -45.47 4.03 -18.23
CA THR A 697 -46.02 4.65 -17.02
C THR A 697 -46.48 3.60 -16.00
N ASN A 698 -47.07 2.50 -16.48
CA ASN A 698 -47.42 1.33 -15.67
C ASN A 698 -46.22 0.70 -14.97
N LEU A 699 -45.14 0.46 -15.72
CA LEU A 699 -43.93 -0.16 -15.18
C LEU A 699 -43.22 0.76 -14.18
N PHE A 700 -43.28 2.08 -14.39
CA PHE A 700 -42.83 3.07 -13.42
C PHE A 700 -43.66 2.98 -12.13
N ALA A 701 -44.98 3.08 -12.23
CA ALA A 701 -45.87 3.07 -11.07
C ALA A 701 -45.70 1.79 -10.23
N GLN A 702 -45.66 0.62 -10.87
CA GLN A 702 -45.47 -0.66 -10.18
C GLN A 702 -44.10 -0.77 -9.50
N ASN A 703 -43.02 -0.40 -10.18
CA ASN A 703 -41.67 -0.56 -9.62
C ASN A 703 -41.37 0.43 -8.51
N VAL A 704 -41.87 1.66 -8.62
CA VAL A 704 -41.60 2.71 -7.61
C VAL A 704 -42.56 2.61 -6.43
N SER A 705 -43.83 2.24 -6.65
CA SER A 705 -44.81 2.10 -5.56
C SER A 705 -44.67 0.79 -4.79
N ASN A 706 -44.46 -0.35 -5.47
CA ASN A 706 -44.55 -1.67 -4.82
C ASN A 706 -43.19 -2.31 -4.54
N ALA A 707 -42.16 -2.00 -5.33
CA ALA A 707 -40.86 -2.68 -5.23
C ALA A 707 -39.76 -1.82 -4.58
N LEU A 708 -39.87 -0.49 -4.63
CA LEU A 708 -38.89 0.40 -4.02
C LEU A 708 -39.20 0.62 -2.53
N ARG A 709 -38.21 0.35 -1.66
CA ARG A 709 -38.35 0.64 -0.23
C ARG A 709 -38.48 2.15 -0.01
N GLU A 710 -39.35 2.56 0.91
CA GLU A 710 -39.61 3.97 1.26
C GLU A 710 -38.33 4.78 1.52
N GLN A 711 -37.36 4.18 2.21
CA GLN A 711 -36.05 4.78 2.50
C GLN A 711 -35.26 5.25 1.26
N TYR A 712 -35.58 4.73 0.07
CA TYR A 712 -34.90 5.07 -1.18
C TYR A 712 -35.66 6.04 -2.08
N GLY A 713 -36.94 6.31 -1.79
CA GLY A 713 -37.75 7.24 -2.58
C GLY A 713 -37.15 8.64 -2.63
N GLY A 714 -36.52 9.09 -1.53
CA GLY A 714 -35.84 10.38 -1.44
C GLY A 714 -34.51 10.50 -2.19
N PHE A 715 -33.95 9.40 -2.71
CA PHE A 715 -32.70 9.41 -3.47
C PHE A 715 -32.92 9.36 -4.99
N LEU A 716 -34.16 9.27 -5.48
CA LEU A 716 -34.45 9.32 -6.91
C LEU A 716 -34.31 10.75 -7.45
N HIS A 717 -33.13 11.08 -7.98
CA HIS A 717 -32.85 12.41 -8.53
C HIS A 717 -33.12 12.51 -10.05
N HIS A 718 -33.11 11.39 -10.75
CA HIS A 718 -32.89 11.35 -12.20
C HIS A 718 -33.78 10.28 -12.83
N ILE A 719 -34.92 10.68 -13.40
CA ILE A 719 -35.95 9.76 -13.93
C ILE A 719 -36.21 10.05 -15.41
N GLY A 720 -36.38 9.01 -16.21
CA GLY A 720 -36.88 9.11 -17.58
C GLY A 720 -38.00 8.10 -17.83
N ILE A 721 -39.14 8.55 -18.35
CA ILE A 721 -40.24 7.69 -18.74
C ILE A 721 -40.44 7.87 -20.24
N VAL A 722 -40.05 6.85 -21.01
CA VAL A 722 -39.94 6.95 -22.47
C VAL A 722 -40.52 5.70 -23.09
N SER A 723 -41.60 5.85 -23.85
CA SER A 723 -42.26 4.74 -24.53
C SER A 723 -41.59 4.43 -25.86
N THR A 724 -41.59 3.15 -26.26
CA THR A 724 -41.16 2.71 -27.60
C THR A 724 -42.31 2.29 -28.51
N CYS A 725 -43.56 2.52 -28.08
CA CYS A 725 -44.76 1.84 -28.55
C CYS A 725 -45.18 1.99 -30.02
N HIS A 726 -44.37 2.57 -30.91
CA HIS A 726 -44.71 2.57 -32.34
C HIS A 726 -44.20 1.34 -33.11
N ILE A 727 -43.52 0.38 -32.48
CA ILE A 727 -42.99 -0.80 -33.17
C ILE A 727 -43.23 -2.08 -32.37
N ALA A 728 -44.50 -2.49 -32.28
CA ALA A 728 -44.89 -3.88 -32.17
C ALA A 728 -46.36 -4.03 -32.60
N HIS A 729 -46.56 -4.73 -33.71
CA HIS A 729 -47.64 -5.65 -34.04
C HIS A 729 -49.05 -5.42 -33.44
N HIS A 730 -50.02 -5.38 -34.36
CA HIS A 730 -51.39 -5.85 -34.20
C HIS A 730 -51.59 -6.85 -33.04
N GLY A 731 -52.52 -6.55 -32.14
CA GLY A 731 -53.13 -7.56 -31.28
C GLY A 731 -52.72 -7.57 -29.81
N SER A 732 -52.96 -6.48 -29.07
CA SER A 732 -53.42 -6.61 -27.68
C SER A 732 -54.24 -5.38 -27.32
N ALA A 733 -55.56 -5.55 -27.32
CA ALA A 733 -56.52 -4.57 -26.81
C ALA A 733 -56.36 -4.45 -25.29
N PHE A 734 -55.34 -3.73 -24.82
CA PHE A 734 -55.30 -3.24 -23.45
C PHE A 734 -56.13 -1.95 -23.42
N SER A 735 -57.27 -2.01 -22.71
CA SER A 735 -58.27 -0.95 -22.60
C SER A 735 -57.65 0.44 -22.40
N GLN A 736 -58.11 1.42 -23.17
CA GLN A 736 -57.77 2.84 -22.97
C GLN A 736 -58.07 3.33 -21.54
N SER A 737 -59.01 2.70 -20.81
CA SER A 737 -59.35 3.05 -19.42
C SER A 737 -58.22 2.78 -18.42
N ASN A 738 -57.46 1.69 -18.59
CA ASN A 738 -56.35 1.35 -17.68
C ASN A 738 -55.11 2.24 -17.93
N LYS A 739 -55.05 2.91 -19.09
CA LYS A 739 -53.93 3.77 -19.45
C LYS A 739 -53.99 5.12 -18.73
N THR A 740 -55.18 5.70 -18.61
CA THR A 740 -55.40 6.98 -17.90
C THR A 740 -55.16 6.86 -16.40
N ASP A 741 -55.56 5.75 -15.78
CA ASP A 741 -55.35 5.52 -14.34
C ASP A 741 -53.86 5.34 -14.01
N ALA A 742 -53.13 4.66 -14.89
CA ALA A 742 -51.68 4.49 -14.78
C ALA A 742 -50.91 5.80 -14.93
N GLU A 743 -51.31 6.65 -15.88
CA GLU A 743 -50.73 7.98 -16.10
C GLU A 743 -51.02 8.90 -14.90
N GLN A 744 -52.23 8.88 -14.35
CA GLN A 744 -52.59 9.65 -13.16
C GLN A 744 -51.86 9.16 -11.90
N SER A 745 -51.71 7.86 -11.73
CA SER A 745 -50.90 7.25 -10.66
C SER A 745 -49.42 7.64 -10.77
N MET A 746 -48.87 7.62 -11.99
CA MET A 746 -47.50 8.10 -12.26
C MET A 746 -47.32 9.56 -11.82
N TRP A 747 -48.24 10.46 -12.16
CA TRP A 747 -48.15 11.86 -11.75
C TRP A 747 -48.21 12.04 -10.23
N ASN A 748 -49.10 11.31 -9.54
CA ASN A 748 -49.16 11.33 -8.08
C ASN A 748 -47.83 10.87 -7.45
N ILE A 749 -47.22 9.80 -7.97
CA ILE A 749 -45.92 9.30 -7.51
C ILE A 749 -44.80 10.32 -7.80
N LEU A 750 -44.76 10.93 -8.98
CA LEU A 750 -43.77 11.95 -9.32
C LEU A 750 -43.82 13.15 -8.35
N LEU A 751 -45.02 13.57 -7.93
CA LEU A 751 -45.20 14.66 -6.97
C LEU A 751 -44.69 14.30 -5.55
N THR A 752 -44.60 13.01 -5.21
CA THR A 752 -44.00 12.56 -3.93
C THR A 752 -42.46 12.58 -3.94
N CYS A 753 -41.82 12.60 -5.12
CA CYS A 753 -40.36 12.55 -5.26
C CYS A 753 -39.69 13.93 -5.04
N LYS A 754 -39.68 14.43 -3.80
CA LYS A 754 -39.24 15.81 -3.46
C LYS A 754 -37.82 16.22 -3.92
N ASN A 755 -36.91 15.27 -4.11
CA ASN A 755 -35.51 15.51 -4.48
C ASN A 755 -35.21 15.32 -5.97
N LEU A 756 -36.24 15.22 -6.82
CA LEU A 756 -36.07 15.05 -8.25
C LEU A 756 -35.36 16.25 -8.87
N ARG A 757 -34.29 16.01 -9.63
CA ARG A 757 -33.43 17.03 -10.26
C ARG A 757 -33.58 17.08 -11.78
N THR A 758 -33.72 15.93 -12.42
CA THR A 758 -33.96 15.84 -13.86
C THR A 758 -35.09 14.87 -14.15
N LEU A 759 -36.00 15.28 -15.02
CA LEU A 759 -37.13 14.50 -15.46
C LEU A 759 -37.18 14.48 -16.99
N GLU A 760 -37.24 13.30 -17.58
CA GLU A 760 -37.49 13.13 -19.01
C GLU A 760 -38.85 12.48 -19.22
N LEU A 761 -39.71 13.12 -20.01
CA LEU A 761 -41.05 12.62 -20.32
C LEU A 761 -41.31 12.64 -21.82
N GLU A 762 -42.15 11.72 -22.26
CA GLU A 762 -42.67 11.75 -23.62
C GLU A 762 -43.75 12.81 -23.80
N ILE A 763 -43.75 13.48 -24.95
CA ILE A 763 -44.65 14.60 -25.23
C ILE A 763 -46.14 14.25 -25.07
N ASP A 764 -46.55 13.04 -25.42
CA ASP A 764 -47.96 12.63 -25.36
C ASP A 764 -48.48 12.60 -23.92
N ILE A 765 -47.64 12.20 -22.95
CA ILE A 765 -47.98 12.14 -21.53
C ILE A 765 -48.19 13.55 -20.95
N VAL A 766 -47.36 14.50 -21.35
CA VAL A 766 -47.41 15.88 -20.84
C VAL A 766 -48.60 16.64 -21.44
N GLN A 767 -48.92 16.40 -22.72
CA GLN A 767 -50.04 17.07 -23.39
C GLN A 767 -51.41 16.70 -22.77
N GLN A 768 -51.58 15.45 -22.35
CA GLN A 768 -52.85 14.94 -21.81
C GLN A 768 -53.13 15.45 -20.37
N PHE A 769 -52.09 15.73 -19.58
CA PHE A 769 -52.19 16.10 -18.16
C PHE A 769 -51.58 17.47 -17.85
N GLN A 770 -51.88 18.48 -18.68
CA GLN A 770 -51.33 19.84 -18.55
C GLN A 770 -51.52 20.48 -17.16
N LYS A 771 -52.67 20.25 -16.50
CA LYS A 771 -52.94 20.78 -15.15
C LYS A 771 -51.98 20.21 -14.09
N GLN A 772 -51.50 18.98 -14.27
CA GLN A 772 -50.56 18.35 -13.35
C GLN A 772 -49.12 18.82 -13.61
N TYR A 773 -48.78 19.11 -14.87
CA TYR A 773 -47.52 19.78 -15.23
C TYR A 773 -47.36 21.13 -14.50
N LEU A 774 -48.40 21.98 -14.51
CA LEU A 774 -48.34 23.29 -13.85
C LEU A 774 -48.14 23.18 -12.32
N LYS A 775 -48.62 22.10 -11.70
CA LYS A 775 -48.42 21.80 -10.27
C LYS A 775 -47.02 21.29 -9.94
N LEU A 776 -46.27 20.86 -10.95
CA LEU A 776 -44.99 20.19 -10.77
C LEU A 776 -43.91 21.14 -10.23
N ARG A 777 -43.91 22.41 -10.68
CA ARG A 777 -42.98 23.44 -10.19
C ARG A 777 -43.20 23.76 -8.72
N THR A 778 -44.46 23.87 -8.29
CA THR A 778 -44.82 24.11 -6.88
C THR A 778 -44.49 22.92 -5.98
N ALA A 779 -44.58 21.70 -6.50
CA ALA A 779 -44.37 20.48 -5.72
C ALA A 779 -42.90 20.01 -5.68
N LEU A 780 -42.09 20.33 -6.70
CA LEU A 780 -40.72 19.84 -6.87
C LEU A 780 -39.71 21.02 -6.93
N PRO A 781 -39.32 21.60 -5.78
CA PRO A 781 -38.47 22.80 -5.73
C PRO A 781 -37.03 22.56 -6.21
N HIS A 782 -36.59 21.31 -6.34
CA HIS A 782 -35.23 20.93 -6.73
C HIS A 782 -35.09 20.51 -8.20
N LEU A 783 -36.17 20.53 -8.97
CA LEU A 783 -36.15 20.17 -10.37
C LEU A 783 -35.43 21.24 -11.19
N LYS A 784 -34.31 20.87 -11.82
CA LYS A 784 -33.47 21.78 -12.61
C LYS A 784 -33.70 21.65 -14.11
N ARG A 785 -34.14 20.49 -14.58
CA ARG A 785 -34.30 20.20 -16.00
C ARG A 785 -35.48 19.28 -16.24
N LEU A 786 -36.36 19.70 -17.13
CA LEU A 786 -37.43 18.89 -17.69
C LEU A 786 -37.22 18.79 -19.20
N THR A 787 -37.07 17.57 -19.70
CA THR A 787 -36.75 17.32 -21.10
C THR A 787 -37.91 16.57 -21.74
N LEU A 788 -38.48 17.14 -22.81
CA LEU A 788 -39.38 16.41 -23.68
C LEU A 788 -38.57 15.49 -24.59
N VAL A 789 -38.98 14.23 -24.66
CA VAL A 789 -38.29 13.21 -25.43
C VAL A 789 -39.26 12.55 -26.41
N ARG A 790 -38.83 12.36 -27.65
CA ARG A 790 -39.44 11.40 -28.58
C ARG A 790 -38.41 10.38 -28.99
N VAL A 791 -38.76 9.10 -28.92
CA VAL A 791 -37.96 8.00 -29.47
C VAL A 791 -38.64 7.45 -30.70
N GLN A 792 -37.91 7.37 -31.82
CA GLN A 792 -38.39 6.79 -33.07
C GLN A 792 -37.50 5.64 -33.52
N GLY A 793 -38.09 4.59 -34.06
CA GLY A 793 -37.34 3.49 -34.68
C GLY A 793 -37.31 3.58 -36.19
N PHE A 794 -36.18 3.23 -36.80
CA PHE A 794 -35.94 3.22 -38.23
C PHE A 794 -35.43 1.83 -38.65
N TYR A 795 -35.99 1.28 -39.72
CA TYR A 795 -35.59 -0.02 -40.26
C TYR A 795 -34.40 0.12 -41.21
N LEU A 796 -33.35 -0.69 -41.00
CA LEU A 796 -32.38 -1.00 -42.05
C LEU A 796 -32.88 -2.18 -42.87
N GLU A 797 -32.86 -2.06 -44.20
CA GLU A 797 -33.22 -3.17 -45.09
C GLU A 797 -32.30 -4.39 -44.84
N SER A 798 -32.94 -5.55 -44.70
CA SER A 798 -32.29 -6.80 -44.32
C SER A 798 -31.35 -7.27 -45.43
N GLN A 799 -30.10 -7.58 -45.09
CA GLN A 799 -29.36 -8.55 -45.90
C GLN A 799 -30.11 -9.91 -45.83
N PRO A 800 -30.22 -10.67 -46.93
CA PRO A 800 -30.98 -11.93 -46.99
C PRO A 800 -30.46 -13.03 -46.04
N CYS A 801 -29.36 -12.78 -45.31
CA CYS A 801 -28.71 -13.72 -44.40
C CYS A 801 -29.15 -13.57 -42.92
N LEU A 802 -29.98 -12.58 -42.57
CA LEU A 802 -30.39 -12.28 -41.19
C LEU A 802 -31.89 -12.51 -41.00
N ARG A 803 -32.28 -13.37 -40.04
CA ARG A 803 -33.68 -13.71 -39.74
C ARG A 803 -34.50 -12.56 -39.12
N ASP A 804 -33.87 -11.49 -38.64
CA ASP A 804 -34.55 -10.33 -38.03
C ASP A 804 -34.11 -9.00 -38.69
N PRO A 805 -35.03 -8.07 -39.00
CA PRO A 805 -34.69 -6.74 -39.51
C PRO A 805 -33.93 -5.91 -38.46
N GLN A 806 -32.85 -5.24 -38.87
CA GLN A 806 -32.07 -4.38 -37.98
C GLN A 806 -32.80 -3.06 -37.72
N LEU A 807 -33.03 -2.72 -36.45
CA LEU A 807 -33.73 -1.50 -36.06
C LEU A 807 -32.79 -0.51 -35.34
N ILE A 808 -32.74 0.73 -35.82
CA ILE A 808 -32.05 1.84 -35.17
C ILE A 808 -33.08 2.68 -34.41
N TYR A 809 -32.79 3.05 -33.17
CA TYR A 809 -33.63 3.98 -32.42
C TYR A 809 -32.96 5.35 -32.32
N VAL A 810 -33.73 6.41 -32.50
CA VAL A 810 -33.26 7.80 -32.38
C VAL A 810 -34.05 8.47 -31.29
N LYS A 811 -33.35 8.92 -30.25
CA LYS A 811 -33.89 9.78 -29.19
C LYS A 811 -33.67 11.23 -29.56
N ILE A 812 -34.76 11.99 -29.60
CA ILE A 812 -34.78 13.44 -29.85
C ILE A 812 -35.18 14.11 -28.52
N PRO A 813 -34.21 14.61 -27.74
CA PRO A 813 -34.46 15.38 -26.52
C PRO A 813 -34.50 16.89 -26.81
N VAL A 814 -35.46 17.60 -26.22
CA VAL A 814 -35.50 19.06 -26.15
C VAL A 814 -35.84 19.48 -24.74
N ASP A 815 -35.02 20.36 -24.17
CA ASP A 815 -35.25 20.91 -22.83
C ASP A 815 -36.40 21.91 -22.87
N MET A 816 -37.39 21.70 -22.01
CA MET A 816 -38.55 22.57 -21.85
C MET A 816 -38.26 23.60 -20.75
N PRO A 817 -38.50 24.90 -20.99
CA PRO A 817 -38.39 25.92 -19.94
C PRO A 817 -39.36 25.63 -18.79
N LEU A 818 -38.87 25.72 -17.55
CA LEU A 818 -39.66 25.45 -16.35
C LEU A 818 -40.59 26.62 -15.96
N ASP A 819 -40.41 27.80 -16.58
CA ASP A 819 -41.11 29.05 -16.24
C ASP A 819 -42.37 29.30 -17.08
N ILE A 820 -42.81 28.32 -17.88
CA ILE A 820 -44.01 28.44 -18.72
C ILE A 820 -45.25 28.39 -17.82
N GLU A 821 -45.90 29.54 -17.62
CA GLU A 821 -47.12 29.68 -16.81
C GLU A 821 -48.38 29.80 -17.68
N GLU A 822 -48.25 30.24 -18.93
CA GLU A 822 -49.37 30.42 -19.84
C GLU A 822 -49.73 29.15 -20.64
N HIS A 823 -51.03 28.86 -20.72
CA HIS A 823 -51.56 27.71 -21.46
C HIS A 823 -51.23 27.73 -22.96
N THR A 824 -51.21 28.92 -23.55
CA THR A 824 -50.93 29.19 -24.97
C THR A 824 -49.46 28.93 -25.31
N GLU A 825 -48.54 29.43 -24.48
CA GLU A 825 -47.10 29.23 -24.63
C GLU A 825 -46.72 27.74 -24.54
N PHE A 826 -47.30 27.00 -23.59
CA PHE A 826 -47.10 25.56 -23.45
C PHE A 826 -47.54 24.79 -24.72
N HIS A 827 -48.72 25.12 -25.25
CA HIS A 827 -49.24 24.46 -26.45
C HIS A 827 -48.40 24.77 -27.69
N ASN A 828 -47.94 26.02 -27.84
CA ASN A 828 -47.05 26.45 -28.93
C ASN A 828 -45.70 25.74 -28.87
N PHE A 829 -45.13 25.55 -27.68
CA PHE A 829 -43.90 24.79 -27.49
C PHE A 829 -44.06 23.32 -27.90
N CYS A 830 -45.15 22.66 -27.47
CA CYS A 830 -45.43 21.27 -27.84
C CYS A 830 -45.62 21.09 -29.36
N ARG A 831 -46.30 22.05 -30.01
CA ARG A 831 -46.46 22.07 -31.47
C ARG A 831 -45.11 22.23 -32.17
N SER A 832 -44.28 23.19 -31.75
CA SER A 832 -42.94 23.41 -32.30
C SER A 832 -42.04 22.18 -32.14
N PHE A 833 -42.14 21.45 -31.02
CA PHE A 833 -41.41 20.21 -30.81
C PHE A 833 -41.84 19.11 -31.80
N ARG A 834 -43.16 18.98 -32.07
CA ARG A 834 -43.68 18.00 -33.03
C ARG A 834 -43.19 18.28 -34.46
N ASP A 835 -43.20 19.54 -34.87
CA ASP A 835 -42.71 19.96 -36.19
C ASP A 835 -41.20 19.69 -36.33
N LEU A 836 -40.44 19.96 -35.28
CA LEU A 836 -39.02 19.63 -35.20
C LEU A 836 -38.76 18.13 -35.33
N VAL A 837 -39.51 17.31 -34.58
CA VAL A 837 -39.41 15.85 -34.64
C VAL A 837 -39.65 15.36 -36.07
N ASN A 838 -40.74 15.80 -36.71
CA ASN A 838 -41.07 15.41 -38.09
C ASN A 838 -39.95 15.79 -39.09
N SER A 839 -39.39 17.00 -38.96
CA SER A 839 -38.29 17.44 -39.82
C SER A 839 -37.01 16.61 -39.61
N ILE A 840 -36.68 16.25 -38.36
CA ILE A 840 -35.57 15.36 -38.04
C ILE A 840 -35.82 13.95 -38.61
N SER A 841 -37.04 13.41 -38.48
CA SER A 841 -37.41 12.11 -39.03
C SER A 841 -37.18 12.03 -40.54
N THR A 842 -37.60 13.06 -41.28
CA THR A 842 -37.41 13.14 -42.74
C THR A 842 -35.92 13.21 -43.10
N ASN A 843 -35.13 14.02 -42.40
CA ASN A 843 -33.68 14.10 -42.61
C ASN A 843 -32.98 12.76 -42.36
N ILE A 844 -33.39 12.03 -41.32
CA ILE A 844 -32.81 10.72 -40.98
C ILE A 844 -33.23 9.66 -42.01
N ASN A 845 -34.50 9.66 -42.44
CA ASN A 845 -34.97 8.79 -43.50
C ASN A 845 -34.19 9.00 -44.80
N ASN A 846 -33.96 10.25 -45.21
CA ASN A 846 -33.14 10.58 -46.39
C ASN A 846 -31.67 10.15 -46.23
N MET A 847 -31.13 10.21 -45.00
CA MET A 847 -29.76 9.77 -44.69
C MET A 847 -29.60 8.24 -44.72
N ILE A 848 -30.65 7.49 -44.34
CA ILE A 848 -30.64 6.02 -44.31
C ILE A 848 -31.06 5.43 -45.68
N ARG A 849 -31.95 6.11 -46.42
CA ARG A 849 -32.47 5.73 -47.74
C ARG A 849 -32.40 6.92 -48.72
N PRO A 850 -31.25 7.19 -49.36
CA PRO A 850 -31.19 8.17 -50.44
C PRO A 850 -31.95 7.64 -51.68
N LEU A 851 -32.84 8.46 -52.27
CA LEU A 851 -33.61 8.11 -53.46
C LEU A 851 -32.68 7.71 -54.63
N GLY A 852 -32.89 6.51 -55.19
CA GLY A 852 -32.32 6.09 -56.49
C GLY A 852 -31.08 5.19 -56.49
N ALA A 853 -30.65 4.62 -55.36
CA ALA A 853 -29.40 3.84 -55.30
C ALA A 853 -29.61 2.31 -55.07
N PRO A 854 -28.87 1.42 -55.76
CA PRO A 854 -29.06 -0.04 -55.68
C PRO A 854 -28.44 -0.68 -54.42
N LEU A 855 -29.11 -1.72 -53.91
CA LEU A 855 -28.72 -2.55 -52.74
C LEU A 855 -27.32 -3.19 -52.87
N PRO A 856 -26.60 -3.49 -51.76
CA PRO A 856 -26.96 -3.25 -50.36
C PRO A 856 -26.08 -2.16 -49.71
N HIS A 857 -26.68 -1.07 -49.22
CA HIS A 857 -25.91 0.01 -48.62
C HIS A 857 -25.39 -0.30 -47.20
N ARG A 858 -24.09 -0.07 -47.05
CA ARG A 858 -23.36 0.05 -45.78
C ARG A 858 -23.81 1.33 -45.06
N LEU A 859 -24.05 1.27 -43.73
CA LEU A 859 -24.23 2.45 -42.86
C LEU A 859 -23.24 3.58 -43.23
N PRO A 860 -23.69 4.85 -43.42
CA PRO A 860 -22.81 5.97 -43.74
C PRO A 860 -21.60 6.06 -42.79
N PRO A 861 -20.40 6.44 -43.27
CA PRO A 861 -19.22 6.64 -42.41
C PRO A 861 -19.52 7.60 -41.23
N SER A 862 -20.35 8.62 -41.49
CA SER A 862 -20.84 9.58 -40.50
C SER A 862 -21.71 8.99 -39.39
N LEU A 863 -22.18 7.74 -39.47
CA LEU A 863 -22.87 7.05 -38.36
C LEU A 863 -21.96 6.04 -37.65
N ARG A 864 -20.75 5.81 -38.17
CA ARG A 864 -19.76 4.85 -37.64
C ARG A 864 -18.78 5.45 -36.63
N ASP A 865 -18.85 6.74 -36.29
CA ASP A 865 -17.91 7.33 -35.30
C ASP A 865 -18.19 6.85 -33.87
N ASN A 866 -17.29 7.18 -32.95
CA ASN A 866 -17.30 6.71 -31.55
C ASN A 866 -18.42 7.31 -30.67
N THR A 867 -19.23 8.25 -31.18
CA THR A 867 -20.25 8.97 -30.41
C THR A 867 -21.67 8.61 -30.85
N ASN A 868 -22.55 8.37 -29.88
CA ASN A 868 -23.98 8.15 -30.11
C ASN A 868 -24.76 9.45 -30.32
N LYS A 869 -24.21 10.57 -29.85
CA LYS A 869 -24.79 11.89 -30.03
C LYS A 869 -24.37 12.48 -31.37
N ARG A 870 -25.32 13.07 -32.07
CA ARG A 870 -25.13 13.82 -33.30
C ARG A 870 -25.90 15.11 -33.26
N THR A 871 -25.28 16.17 -33.73
CA THR A 871 -25.92 17.46 -33.92
C THR A 871 -26.48 17.50 -35.33
N ILE A 872 -27.80 17.56 -35.47
CA ILE A 872 -28.48 17.75 -36.74
C ILE A 872 -28.91 19.21 -36.81
N THR A 873 -28.57 19.88 -37.90
CA THR A 873 -29.01 21.24 -38.19
C THR A 873 -30.32 21.17 -38.96
N VAL A 874 -31.38 21.79 -38.44
CA VAL A 874 -32.74 21.71 -38.99
C VAL A 874 -33.24 23.10 -39.40
N GLY A 875 -33.79 23.20 -40.62
CA GLY A 875 -34.45 24.40 -41.17
C GLY A 875 -33.51 25.52 -41.68
N GLN A 876 -34.09 26.54 -42.31
CA GLN A 876 -33.37 27.72 -42.85
C GLN A 876 -32.66 28.55 -41.77
N ASN A 877 -33.16 28.54 -40.52
CA ASN A 877 -32.59 29.25 -39.36
C ASN A 877 -31.44 28.50 -38.64
N LYS A 878 -30.89 27.43 -39.23
CA LYS A 878 -29.76 26.64 -38.68
C LYS A 878 -29.92 26.23 -37.19
N ARG A 879 -31.10 25.78 -36.76
CA ARG A 879 -31.27 25.27 -35.38
C ARG A 879 -30.51 23.96 -35.22
N VAL A 880 -29.56 23.91 -34.28
CA VAL A 880 -28.73 22.72 -34.02
C VAL A 880 -29.33 21.90 -32.89
N VAL A 881 -29.75 20.67 -33.17
CA VAL A 881 -30.36 19.77 -32.20
C VAL A 881 -29.50 18.52 -32.01
N SER A 882 -29.21 18.17 -30.75
CA SER A 882 -28.45 16.96 -30.43
C SER A 882 -29.36 15.75 -30.32
N VAL A 883 -29.34 14.86 -31.31
CA VAL A 883 -30.04 13.58 -31.31
C VAL A 883 -29.12 12.45 -30.87
N THR A 884 -29.67 11.42 -30.26
CA THR A 884 -28.90 10.24 -29.82
C THR A 884 -29.36 8.99 -30.56
N PHE A 885 -28.44 8.34 -31.26
CA PHE A 885 -28.67 7.08 -31.96
C PHE A 885 -28.34 5.88 -31.08
N TYR A 886 -29.23 4.88 -31.09
CA TYR A 886 -29.09 3.57 -30.45
C TYR A 886 -29.25 2.47 -31.52
N GLY A 887 -28.66 1.30 -31.31
CA GLY A 887 -28.74 0.22 -32.29
C GLY A 887 -27.70 0.28 -33.42
N LEU A 888 -26.60 1.01 -33.22
CA LEU A 888 -25.50 1.09 -34.20
C LEU A 888 -24.38 0.07 -33.89
N PRO A 889 -23.75 -0.54 -34.91
CA PRO A 889 -22.62 -1.44 -34.72
C PRO A 889 -21.36 -0.70 -34.22
N ASN A 890 -20.48 -1.41 -33.51
CA ASN A 890 -19.23 -0.85 -33.00
C ASN A 890 -18.29 -0.36 -34.13
N SER A 891 -17.66 0.80 -33.94
CA SER A 891 -16.65 1.35 -34.87
C SER A 891 -15.34 0.56 -34.82
N HIS A 892 -14.52 0.66 -35.87
CA HIS A 892 -13.18 0.04 -35.90
C HIS A 892 -12.28 0.60 -34.78
N GLN A 893 -12.30 1.91 -34.56
CA GLN A 893 -11.54 2.56 -33.49
C GLN A 893 -11.97 2.08 -32.09
N THR A 894 -13.28 1.88 -31.88
CA THR A 894 -13.81 1.36 -30.62
C THR A 894 -13.32 -0.07 -30.38
N ARG A 895 -13.27 -0.91 -31.41
CA ARG A 895 -12.71 -2.28 -31.31
C ARG A 895 -11.22 -2.28 -30.95
N GLN A 896 -10.41 -1.44 -31.59
CA GLN A 896 -8.98 -1.33 -31.26
C GLN A 896 -8.74 -0.86 -29.82
N ARG A 897 -9.54 0.11 -29.34
CA ARG A 897 -9.44 0.58 -27.95
C ARG A 897 -9.76 -0.53 -26.95
N LEU A 898 -10.82 -1.31 -27.19
CA LEU A 898 -11.19 -2.43 -26.31
C LEU A 898 -10.11 -3.52 -26.31
N ALA A 899 -9.48 -3.79 -27.46
CA ALA A 899 -8.35 -4.72 -27.54
C ALA A 899 -7.14 -4.25 -26.71
N ARG A 900 -6.76 -2.97 -26.81
CA ARG A 900 -5.68 -2.38 -26.00
C ARG A 900 -5.98 -2.43 -24.50
N GLN A 901 -7.22 -2.14 -24.11
CA GLN A 901 -7.62 -2.16 -22.69
C GLN A 901 -7.58 -3.57 -22.09
N ARG A 902 -7.95 -4.60 -22.87
CA ARG A 902 -7.81 -6.02 -22.45
C ARG A 902 -6.36 -6.39 -22.23
N LEU A 903 -5.49 -6.02 -23.17
CA LEU A 903 -4.06 -6.30 -23.10
C LEU A 903 -3.43 -5.63 -21.88
N PHE A 904 -3.77 -4.37 -21.62
CA PHE A 904 -3.30 -3.64 -20.45
C PHE A 904 -3.67 -4.32 -19.13
N GLU A 905 -4.93 -4.74 -18.96
CA GLU A 905 -5.36 -5.46 -17.75
C GLU A 905 -4.77 -6.86 -17.64
N GLN A 906 -4.62 -7.59 -18.76
CA GLN A 906 -3.94 -8.87 -18.75
C GLN A 906 -2.49 -8.73 -18.26
N ASN A 907 -1.79 -7.69 -18.71
CA ASN A 907 -0.45 -7.37 -18.25
C ASN A 907 -0.45 -6.92 -16.78
N ARG A 908 -1.46 -6.16 -16.33
CA ARG A 908 -1.61 -5.75 -14.94
C ARG A 908 -1.82 -6.95 -14.00
N LEU A 909 -2.68 -7.91 -14.38
CA LEU A 909 -2.94 -9.13 -13.61
C LEU A 909 -1.70 -10.03 -13.54
N LYS A 910 -0.99 -10.19 -14.67
CA LYS A 910 0.29 -10.92 -14.71
C LYS A 910 1.34 -10.25 -13.82
N ALA A 911 1.45 -8.92 -13.86
CA ALA A 911 2.33 -8.16 -12.96
C ALA A 911 1.94 -8.27 -11.48
N ALA A 912 0.66 -8.52 -11.18
CA ALA A 912 0.16 -8.79 -9.84
C ALA A 912 0.29 -10.25 -9.41
N GLY A 913 0.78 -11.15 -10.28
CA GLY A 913 0.87 -12.59 -10.03
C GLY A 913 -0.48 -13.31 -9.98
N LEU A 914 -1.54 -12.69 -10.52
CA LEU A 914 -2.88 -13.26 -10.58
C LEU A 914 -3.13 -13.85 -11.98
N PRO A 915 -3.84 -14.99 -12.08
CA PRO A 915 -4.15 -15.59 -13.37
C PRO A 915 -5.03 -14.65 -14.18
N SER A 916 -4.72 -14.51 -15.47
CA SER A 916 -5.60 -13.82 -16.41
C SER A 916 -6.94 -14.55 -16.50
N ARG A 917 -8.01 -13.85 -16.87
CA ARG A 917 -9.35 -14.44 -16.93
C ARG A 917 -9.42 -15.71 -17.81
N SER A 918 -8.68 -15.73 -18.92
CA SER A 918 -8.57 -16.91 -19.79
C SER A 918 -7.88 -18.08 -19.08
N GLU A 919 -6.83 -17.83 -18.31
CA GLU A 919 -6.12 -18.86 -17.53
C GLU A 919 -6.99 -19.36 -16.37
N ALA A 920 -7.73 -18.46 -15.71
CA ALA A 920 -8.68 -18.80 -14.67
C ALA A 920 -9.85 -19.65 -15.20
N GLU A 921 -10.45 -19.26 -16.33
CA GLU A 921 -11.52 -20.05 -17.00
C GLU A 921 -11.01 -21.43 -17.44
N LEU A 922 -9.77 -21.51 -17.94
CA LEU A 922 -9.14 -22.79 -18.32
C LEU A 922 -8.89 -23.67 -17.08
N SER A 923 -8.42 -23.08 -15.98
CA SER A 923 -8.22 -23.80 -14.72
C SER A 923 -9.54 -24.31 -14.12
N LEU A 924 -10.61 -23.53 -14.24
CA LEU A 924 -11.95 -23.93 -13.81
C LEU A 924 -12.48 -25.07 -14.69
N ARG A 925 -12.26 -25.00 -16.01
CA ARG A 925 -12.64 -26.05 -16.96
C ARG A 925 -11.90 -27.36 -16.67
N VAL A 926 -10.60 -27.29 -16.40
CA VAL A 926 -9.79 -28.45 -16.00
C VAL A 926 -10.29 -29.05 -14.68
N LYS A 927 -10.67 -28.21 -13.72
CA LYS A 927 -11.25 -28.66 -12.44
C LYS A 927 -12.60 -29.35 -12.63
N GLN A 928 -13.49 -28.78 -13.45
CA GLN A 928 -14.78 -29.38 -13.79
C GLN A 928 -14.62 -30.74 -14.48
N LEU A 929 -13.71 -30.84 -15.46
CA LEU A 929 -13.42 -32.11 -16.13
C LEU A 929 -12.86 -33.17 -15.16
N LYS A 930 -12.07 -32.75 -14.17
CA LYS A 930 -11.56 -33.63 -13.12
C LYS A 930 -12.69 -34.10 -12.20
N GLU A 931 -13.57 -33.20 -11.77
CA GLU A 931 -14.72 -33.53 -10.93
C GLU A 931 -15.71 -34.47 -11.66
N GLU A 932 -15.96 -34.24 -12.96
CA GLU A 932 -16.77 -35.13 -13.81
C GLU A 932 -16.13 -36.52 -13.93
N LYS A 933 -14.81 -36.59 -14.11
CA LYS A 933 -14.08 -37.86 -14.16
C LYS A 933 -14.19 -38.62 -12.83
N GLU A 934 -13.90 -37.95 -11.71
CA GLU A 934 -14.02 -38.56 -10.38
C GLU A 934 -15.46 -38.99 -10.06
N ALA A 935 -16.47 -38.27 -10.55
CA ALA A 935 -17.87 -38.67 -10.41
C ALA A 935 -18.18 -39.93 -11.21
N ARG A 936 -17.67 -40.06 -12.44
CA ARG A 936 -17.78 -41.28 -13.24
C ARG A 936 -17.11 -42.47 -12.55
N ASP A 937 -15.87 -42.29 -12.10
CA ASP A 937 -15.10 -43.35 -11.43
C ASP A 937 -15.82 -43.84 -10.14
N ARG A 938 -16.44 -42.93 -9.37
CA ARG A 938 -17.26 -43.29 -8.20
C ARG A 938 -18.53 -44.08 -8.55
N ILE A 939 -19.19 -43.74 -9.66
CA ILE A 939 -20.38 -44.48 -10.13
C ILE A 939 -19.98 -45.89 -10.58
N GLU A 940 -18.86 -46.01 -11.29
CA GLU A 940 -18.33 -47.29 -11.75
C GLU A 940 -17.92 -48.20 -10.59
N MET A 941 -17.26 -47.65 -9.55
CA MET A 941 -16.97 -48.40 -8.32
C MET A 941 -18.24 -48.93 -7.63
N ARG A 942 -19.27 -48.09 -7.50
CA ARG A 942 -20.55 -48.50 -6.87
C ARG A 942 -21.27 -49.58 -7.68
N LEU A 943 -21.21 -49.52 -9.01
CA LEU A 943 -21.76 -50.55 -9.89
C LEU A 943 -21.03 -51.88 -9.70
N GLU A 944 -19.70 -51.85 -9.56
CA GLU A 944 -18.92 -53.06 -9.33
C GLU A 944 -19.14 -53.64 -7.93
N GLU A 945 -19.24 -52.80 -6.89
CA GLU A 945 -19.64 -53.22 -5.54
C GLU A 945 -21.02 -53.87 -5.53
N ALA A 946 -21.99 -53.31 -6.27
CA ALA A 946 -23.32 -53.88 -6.40
C ALA A 946 -23.31 -55.24 -7.12
N ARG A 947 -22.49 -55.40 -8.17
CA ARG A 947 -22.31 -56.71 -8.83
C ARG A 947 -21.72 -57.76 -7.90
N VAL A 948 -20.70 -57.40 -7.13
CA VAL A 948 -20.09 -58.31 -6.14
C VAL A 948 -21.08 -58.68 -5.03
N ALA A 949 -21.93 -57.75 -4.60
CA ALA A 949 -23.00 -58.02 -3.64
C ALA A 949 -24.03 -59.01 -4.20
N ASP A 950 -24.48 -58.83 -5.44
CA ASP A 950 -25.44 -59.72 -6.12
C ASP A 950 -24.88 -61.15 -6.30
N ILE A 951 -23.58 -61.27 -6.62
CA ILE A 951 -22.88 -62.56 -6.68
C ILE A 951 -22.86 -63.23 -5.30
N LYS A 952 -22.55 -62.48 -4.23
CA LYS A 952 -22.53 -63.01 -2.86
C LYS A 952 -23.93 -63.44 -2.38
N GLU A 953 -24.98 -62.75 -2.80
CA GLU A 953 -26.36 -63.10 -2.48
C GLU A 953 -26.77 -64.41 -3.16
N LYS A 954 -26.49 -64.54 -4.47
CA LYS A 954 -26.68 -65.80 -5.21
C LYS A 954 -25.92 -66.98 -4.61
N ASP A 955 -24.68 -66.75 -4.17
CA ASP A 955 -23.88 -67.78 -3.48
C ASP A 955 -24.47 -68.17 -2.11
N ARG A 956 -25.05 -67.21 -1.37
CA ARG A 956 -25.74 -67.49 -0.11
C ARG A 956 -27.01 -68.32 -0.33
N ASP A 957 -27.82 -67.97 -1.32
CA ASP A 957 -29.03 -68.71 -1.66
C ASP A 957 -28.71 -70.15 -2.10
N LYS A 958 -27.64 -70.31 -2.90
CA LYS A 958 -27.16 -71.63 -3.29
C LYS A 958 -26.74 -72.48 -2.08
N ARG A 959 -25.98 -71.89 -1.14
CA ARG A 959 -25.59 -72.58 0.11
C ARG A 959 -26.80 -72.92 0.99
N ALA A 960 -27.79 -72.03 1.07
CA ALA A 960 -29.02 -72.27 1.82
C ALA A 960 -29.83 -73.42 1.20
N GLN A 961 -29.93 -73.50 -0.13
CA GLN A 961 -30.55 -74.63 -0.82
C GLN A 961 -29.79 -75.94 -0.56
N GLU A 962 -28.46 -75.93 -0.65
CA GLU A 962 -27.64 -77.11 -0.36
C GLU A 962 -27.80 -77.59 1.09
N GLN A 963 -27.86 -76.67 2.06
CA GLN A 963 -28.14 -76.99 3.47
C GLN A 963 -29.56 -77.55 3.67
N ALA A 964 -30.58 -76.96 3.05
CA ALA A 964 -31.95 -77.47 3.14
C ALA A 964 -32.07 -78.90 2.57
N VAL A 965 -31.38 -79.17 1.46
CA VAL A 965 -31.31 -80.53 0.87
C VAL A 965 -30.58 -81.50 1.81
N ALA A 966 -29.48 -81.08 2.44
CA ALA A 966 -28.75 -81.90 3.39
C ALA A 966 -29.60 -82.22 4.64
N GLU A 967 -30.30 -81.24 5.20
CA GLU A 967 -31.22 -81.43 6.33
C GLU A 967 -32.38 -82.35 5.97
N ALA A 968 -32.95 -82.20 4.77
CA ALA A 968 -34.02 -83.07 4.29
C ALA A 968 -33.55 -84.53 4.20
N LYS A 969 -32.34 -84.77 3.66
CA LYS A 969 -31.72 -86.10 3.65
C LYS A 969 -31.48 -86.64 5.06
N GLN A 970 -31.04 -85.80 5.99
CA GLN A 970 -30.78 -86.20 7.38
C GLN A 970 -32.08 -86.57 8.11
N LYS A 971 -33.14 -85.76 7.95
CA LYS A 971 -34.48 -86.05 8.47
C LYS A 971 -35.07 -87.33 7.86
N ALA A 972 -34.87 -87.56 6.56
CA ALA A 972 -35.27 -88.81 5.91
C ALA A 972 -34.53 -90.02 6.50
N ASN A 973 -33.21 -89.94 6.68
CA ASN A 973 -32.42 -91.00 7.33
C ASN A 973 -32.85 -91.25 8.78
N GLN A 974 -33.14 -90.21 9.55
CA GLN A 974 -33.68 -90.34 10.91
C GLN A 974 -35.05 -91.02 10.92
N ARG A 975 -35.95 -90.70 9.97
CA ARG A 975 -37.24 -91.38 9.83
C ARG A 975 -37.05 -92.87 9.52
N VAL A 976 -36.14 -93.22 8.60
CA VAL A 976 -35.80 -94.61 8.28
C VAL A 976 -35.22 -95.33 9.50
N HIS A 977 -34.33 -94.68 10.26
CA HIS A 977 -33.74 -95.26 11.46
C HIS A 977 -34.80 -95.46 12.57
N LYS A 978 -35.71 -94.50 12.75
CA LYS A 978 -36.83 -94.61 13.69
C LYS A 978 -37.78 -95.74 13.30
N GLN A 979 -38.11 -95.89 12.02
CA GLN A 979 -38.89 -97.03 11.52
C GLN A 979 -38.18 -98.37 11.74
N ARG A 980 -36.86 -98.44 11.53
CA ARG A 980 -36.06 -99.64 11.84
C ARG A 980 -36.06 -99.96 13.33
N LYS A 981 -35.96 -98.95 14.21
CA LYS A 981 -36.09 -99.14 15.67
C LYS A 981 -37.47 -99.64 16.04
N ILE A 982 -38.54 -99.02 15.54
CA ILE A 982 -39.92 -99.48 15.79
C ILE A 982 -40.08 -100.94 15.35
N LYS A 983 -39.65 -101.29 14.13
CA LYS A 983 -39.68 -102.68 13.66
C LYS A 983 -38.86 -103.64 14.53
N LYS A 984 -37.70 -103.21 15.05
CA LYS A 984 -36.90 -104.01 16.00
C LYS A 984 -37.60 -104.18 17.34
N THR A 985 -38.19 -103.12 17.90
CA THR A 985 -38.93 -103.17 19.16
C THR A 985 -40.20 -104.00 19.03
N GLU A 986 -40.91 -103.91 17.91
CA GLU A 986 -42.06 -104.77 17.61
C GLU A 986 -41.63 -106.23 17.49
N LYS A 987 -40.54 -106.54 16.77
CA LYS A 987 -39.98 -107.90 16.73
C LYS A 987 -39.57 -108.40 18.12
N ALA A 988 -38.90 -107.58 18.93
CA ALA A 988 -38.53 -107.94 20.30
C ALA A 988 -39.75 -108.19 21.18
N LYS A 989 -40.79 -107.34 21.12
CA LYS A 989 -42.06 -107.57 21.83
C LYS A 989 -42.78 -108.83 21.34
N GLN A 990 -42.68 -109.16 20.05
CA GLN A 990 -43.22 -110.40 19.50
C GLN A 990 -42.45 -111.64 19.99
N GLU A 991 -41.13 -111.55 20.09
CA GLU A 991 -40.28 -112.60 20.66
C GLU A 991 -40.48 -112.77 22.17
N GLU A 992 -40.69 -111.68 22.91
CA GLU A 992 -40.98 -111.69 24.34
C GLU A 992 -42.35 -112.32 24.62
N ARG A 993 -43.38 -112.00 23.80
CA ARG A 993 -44.69 -112.69 23.86
C ARG A 993 -44.60 -114.19 23.56
N LYS A 994 -43.59 -114.65 22.82
CA LYS A 994 -43.36 -116.09 22.58
C LYS A 994 -42.62 -116.78 23.73
N ARG A 995 -41.94 -116.03 24.60
CA ARG A 995 -41.13 -116.57 25.72
C ARG A 995 -41.81 -116.52 27.07
N VAL A 996 -43.05 -116.05 27.17
CA VAL A 996 -43.86 -116.25 28.37
C VAL A 996 -44.39 -117.70 28.33
N PRO A 997 -43.88 -118.59 29.20
CA PRO A 997 -44.42 -119.94 29.28
C PRO A 997 -45.86 -119.88 29.78
N LYS A 998 -46.76 -120.55 29.06
CA LYS A 998 -48.08 -120.94 29.56
C LYS A 998 -47.89 -121.66 30.89
N LYS A 999 -48.18 -120.97 32.00
CA LYS A 999 -48.54 -121.62 33.26
C LYS A 999 -49.94 -122.20 33.09
N SER A 1000 -49.99 -123.51 33.10
CA SER A 1000 -51.13 -124.37 33.45
C SER A 1000 -51.19 -124.56 34.97
N PRO A 1001 -52.36 -124.86 35.54
CA PRO A 1001 -53.70 -124.34 35.25
C PRO A 1001 -53.92 -122.94 35.85
#